data_AF-A0A7J9KGY8-F1
#
_entry.id   AF-A0A7J9KGY8-F1
#
_cell.length_a   1.000
_cell.length_b   1.000
_cell.length_c   1.000
_cell.angle_alpha   90.00
_cell.angle_beta   90.00
_cell.angle_gamma   90.00
#
_symmetry.space_group_name_H-M   'P 1'
#
loop_
_entity.id
_entity.type
_entity.pdbx_description
1 polymer ?
#
loop_
_entity_poly.entity_id
_entity_poly.type
_entity_poly.pdbx_seq_one_letter_code
_entity_poly.pdbx_strand_id
1 'polypeptide(L)'
;MEEYRDRVEGVGHKPTVDASEVGTSPFVGQWQGRAASFIQSNEHHDREVERKWDTTGLKGLALKLVEEDKNARNWWRKLEVVRELIHESLEIGELLEALICSAVYLKWVNTGQIPCFEDGGHHRPNKHAEISRDIFCELEKITCRKDTSPQELLVIRKIHPCLPSFKAEFTAPVPLTRIRDIAHRNDISHDLKQEIKHTIQNKLHRNAGPEDLVSTEAMLARITKNPGEYSEAFIEQFKIFHQELKDFFNAGSLTEQLESLRESLDERGVSALAAFLECKKSLDAAAESNSVLDLIKTMLSLSALRQVIVKGLESGLKNDASDAAIAMRQKWRLCEIGLEDYTFFLLSRLHNTHEAMGGTNWLADNLDTKKASSWNNPLRSLILGVHQLGLSGWKPGECAAIGSELTAWQEKGLLDKEGSEDGKRIWALRLKATLDRTRRLTEEYSDALLQIFPKKVQMLGKALGIPENSVRTYAEAEIRAGYGNIIRRVIFQVSKLCTFLLKAVRTALGSQGWDVLVPGSVSGTLVQVETIVPGSLPSSLEGPVILMVNKAEGDEEVTTAGSNITGVILLQELPHLSHLGEKVVFVTCEDEEQVSDIQKHAGKYMRLEASSSGVNLSPSSNDRDAVSFKKNLLRNGSSAAKGVAVKGNSSLRLIPLAEADVLTSGAKAAACSRLASLAAASNT
;
A
#
# COMPACT_ATOMS: atom_id res chain seq x y z
N MET A 1 55.86 26.43 49.39
CA MET A 1 54.76 26.51 50.36
C MET A 1 53.49 26.65 49.56
N GLU A 2 52.57 25.71 49.80
CA GLU A 2 51.17 25.62 49.35
C GLU A 2 50.81 26.09 47.95
N GLU A 3 50.57 25.13 47.05
CA GLU A 3 49.33 25.08 46.26
C GLU A 3 49.16 23.74 45.50
N TYR A 4 47.90 23.31 45.33
CA TYR A 4 47.35 22.24 44.47
C TYR A 4 47.48 20.75 44.85
N ARG A 5 46.46 20.22 45.54
CA ARG A 5 45.94 18.84 45.36
C ARG A 5 44.54 18.65 45.96
N ASP A 6 43.56 18.32 45.12
CA ASP A 6 42.49 17.30 45.33
C ASP A 6 41.53 17.35 44.12
N ARG A 7 41.39 16.32 43.27
CA ARG A 7 40.89 14.92 43.41
C ARG A 7 39.37 14.78 43.18
N VAL A 8 39.04 14.59 41.89
CA VAL A 8 38.10 13.62 41.30
C VAL A 8 36.79 13.33 42.05
N GLU A 9 35.68 13.88 41.53
CA GLU A 9 34.32 13.32 41.72
C GLU A 9 33.81 12.73 40.39
N GLY A 10 33.39 11.46 40.43
CA GLY A 10 32.70 10.78 39.35
C GLY A 10 31.19 10.93 39.51
N VAL A 11 30.51 11.48 38.50
CA VAL A 11 29.05 11.62 38.45
C VAL A 11 28.47 10.44 37.67
N GLY A 12 27.82 9.52 38.38
CA GLY A 12 26.97 8.50 37.78
C GLY A 12 25.64 9.09 37.33
N HIS A 13 25.36 9.03 36.04
CA HIS A 13 24.10 9.46 35.43
C HIS A 13 23.04 8.36 35.63
N LYS A 14 22.00 8.61 36.43
CA LYS A 14 20.75 7.84 36.44
C LYS A 14 19.80 8.46 35.41
N PRO A 15 19.21 7.70 34.48
CA PRO A 15 18.18 8.23 33.60
C PRO A 15 16.85 8.32 34.37
N THR A 16 16.35 9.54 34.55
CA THR A 16 15.00 9.82 35.02
C THR A 16 14.00 9.52 33.91
N VAL A 17 13.13 8.53 34.14
CA VAL A 17 11.99 8.21 33.27
C VAL A 17 10.88 9.21 33.57
N ASP A 18 10.55 10.05 32.59
CA ASP A 18 9.43 10.99 32.67
C ASP A 18 8.10 10.23 32.82
N ALA A 19 7.27 10.66 33.77
CA ALA A 19 6.05 9.98 34.22
C ALA A 19 4.79 10.35 33.41
N SER A 20 4.93 10.88 32.19
CA SER A 20 3.79 11.34 31.38
C SER A 20 3.82 10.73 29.97
N GLU A 21 3.44 9.45 29.85
CA GLU A 21 2.85 8.83 28.65
C GLU A 21 2.62 7.33 28.92
N VAL A 22 1.57 6.99 29.69
CA VAL A 22 0.97 5.65 29.56
C VAL A 22 -0.10 5.76 28.48
N GLY A 23 0.34 6.04 27.25
CA GLY A 23 -0.52 5.97 26.08
C GLY A 23 -0.85 4.51 25.78
N THR A 24 -2.10 4.23 25.42
CA THR A 24 -2.51 2.88 25.01
C THR A 24 -1.62 2.40 23.87
N SER A 25 -1.08 1.19 23.94
CA SER A 25 -0.18 0.69 22.89
C SER A 25 -0.94 0.60 21.56
N PRO A 26 -0.28 0.84 20.40
CA PRO A 26 -0.92 0.68 19.08
C PRO A 26 -1.49 -0.72 18.87
N PHE A 27 -0.93 -1.72 19.56
CA PHE A 27 -1.40 -3.10 19.59
C PHE A 27 -2.78 -3.20 20.26
N VAL A 28 -2.92 -2.67 21.49
CA VAL A 28 -4.20 -2.67 22.22
C VAL A 28 -5.26 -1.83 21.52
N GLY A 29 -4.86 -0.73 20.86
CA GLY A 29 -5.77 0.08 20.03
C GLY A 29 -6.38 -0.67 18.84
N GLN A 30 -5.78 -1.78 18.39
CA GLN A 30 -6.29 -2.63 17.30
C GLN A 30 -7.05 -3.86 17.81
N TRP A 31 -7.18 -4.02 19.13
CA TRP A 31 -7.84 -5.18 19.73
C TRP A 31 -9.33 -5.18 19.43
N GLN A 32 -9.81 -6.26 18.81
CA GLN A 32 -11.23 -6.51 18.50
C GLN A 32 -11.77 -7.73 19.25
N GLY A 33 -10.91 -8.41 20.02
CA GLY A 33 -11.29 -9.48 20.92
C GLY A 33 -12.04 -8.96 22.15
N ARG A 34 -12.30 -9.86 23.10
CA ARG A 34 -13.01 -9.52 24.33
C ARG A 34 -12.15 -8.61 25.22
N ALA A 35 -12.81 -7.70 25.93
CA ALA A 35 -12.13 -6.89 26.94
C ALA A 35 -11.54 -7.76 28.06
N ALA A 36 -10.46 -7.29 28.69
CA ALA A 36 -9.83 -7.98 29.80
C ALA A 36 -10.83 -8.18 30.95
N SER A 37 -11.00 -9.43 31.38
CA SER A 37 -11.78 -9.80 32.57
C SER A 37 -10.84 -10.26 33.67
N PHE A 38 -10.83 -9.56 34.80
CA PHE A 38 -10.02 -9.95 35.97
C PHE A 38 -10.76 -11.02 36.76
N ILE A 39 -10.19 -12.23 36.82
CA ILE A 39 -10.84 -13.39 37.45
C ILE A 39 -10.03 -13.80 38.68
N GLN A 40 -10.71 -14.13 39.78
CA GLN A 40 -10.11 -14.54 41.05
C GLN A 40 -10.00 -16.07 41.22
N SER A 41 -10.58 -16.83 40.30
CA SER A 41 -10.60 -18.30 40.25
C SER A 41 -10.36 -18.80 38.83
N ASN A 42 -10.06 -20.10 38.65
CA ASN A 42 -9.88 -20.74 37.33
C ASN A 42 -11.21 -20.91 36.55
N GLU A 43 -12.16 -19.99 36.68
CA GLU A 43 -13.41 -19.97 35.90
C GLU A 43 -13.14 -19.47 34.47
N HIS A 44 -12.22 -20.12 33.77
CA HIS A 44 -12.21 -20.08 32.32
C HIS A 44 -13.38 -20.95 31.87
N HIS A 45 -14.58 -20.37 31.74
CA HIS A 45 -15.66 -21.08 31.06
C HIS A 45 -15.12 -21.55 29.71
N ASP A 46 -15.20 -22.86 29.43
CA ASP A 46 -14.92 -23.49 28.13
C ASP A 46 -15.94 -22.97 27.11
N ARG A 47 -15.77 -21.71 26.68
CA ARG A 47 -16.62 -21.02 25.72
C ARG A 47 -16.19 -21.32 24.28
N GLU A 48 -15.29 -22.28 24.08
CA GLU A 48 -14.95 -22.82 22.76
C GLU A 48 -16.20 -23.37 22.04
N VAL A 49 -17.22 -23.79 22.81
CA VAL A 49 -18.54 -24.22 22.32
C VAL A 49 -19.24 -23.17 21.44
N GLU A 50 -18.87 -21.90 21.56
CA GLU A 50 -19.42 -20.80 20.74
C GLU A 50 -18.75 -20.69 19.35
N ARG A 51 -17.56 -21.29 19.14
CA ARG A 51 -16.89 -21.25 17.83
C ARG A 51 -17.51 -22.25 16.87
N LYS A 52 -17.67 -21.83 15.62
CA LYS A 52 -18.17 -22.66 14.52
C LYS A 52 -17.10 -22.76 13.46
N TRP A 53 -16.81 -23.98 13.03
CA TRP A 53 -15.98 -24.25 11.87
C TRP A 53 -16.90 -24.73 10.74
N ASP A 54 -16.94 -23.98 9.64
CA ASP A 54 -17.67 -24.35 8.43
C ASP A 54 -16.68 -24.72 7.33
N THR A 55 -16.49 -26.03 7.11
CA THR A 55 -15.62 -26.52 6.05
C THR A 55 -16.32 -26.66 4.70
N THR A 56 -17.62 -26.31 4.61
CA THR A 56 -18.38 -26.48 3.36
C THR A 56 -17.84 -25.57 2.25
N GLY A 57 -17.45 -26.19 1.13
CA GLY A 57 -16.94 -25.47 -0.04
C GLY A 57 -15.47 -25.06 0.02
N LEU A 58 -14.75 -25.39 1.11
CA LEU A 58 -13.30 -25.21 1.18
C LEU A 58 -12.56 -26.32 0.43
N LYS A 59 -11.40 -25.99 -0.14
CA LYS A 59 -10.47 -26.92 -0.80
C LYS A 59 -9.03 -26.49 -0.54
N GLY A 60 -8.09 -27.41 -0.75
CA GLY A 60 -6.64 -27.12 -0.68
C GLY A 60 -6.19 -26.61 0.68
N LEU A 61 -5.21 -25.69 0.66
CA LEU A 61 -4.57 -25.11 1.83
C LEU A 61 -5.55 -24.39 2.78
N ALA A 62 -6.61 -23.78 2.25
CA ALA A 62 -7.63 -23.13 3.08
C ALA A 62 -8.46 -24.13 3.90
N LEU A 63 -8.78 -25.31 3.35
CA LEU A 63 -9.46 -26.37 4.11
C LEU A 63 -8.54 -26.87 5.23
N LYS A 64 -7.27 -27.15 4.89
CA LYS A 64 -6.27 -27.62 5.84
C LYS A 64 -6.14 -26.65 7.02
N LEU A 65 -5.97 -25.35 6.75
CA LEU A 65 -5.85 -24.35 7.81
C LEU A 65 -7.04 -24.35 8.79
N VAL A 66 -8.26 -24.51 8.28
CA VAL A 66 -9.48 -24.51 9.10
C VAL A 66 -9.61 -25.80 9.91
N GLU A 67 -9.24 -26.94 9.33
CA GLU A 67 -9.20 -28.24 10.02
C GLU A 67 -8.13 -28.26 11.12
N GLU A 68 -6.95 -27.70 10.85
CA GLU A 68 -5.87 -27.58 11.84
C GLU A 68 -6.21 -26.54 12.93
N ASP A 69 -6.87 -25.41 12.62
CA ASP A 69 -7.33 -24.44 13.64
C ASP A 69 -8.29 -25.08 14.65
N LYS A 70 -9.10 -26.05 14.22
CA LYS A 70 -10.01 -26.80 15.10
C LYS A 70 -9.25 -27.56 16.19
N ASN A 71 -8.03 -28.01 15.91
CA ASN A 71 -7.17 -28.72 16.85
C ASN A 71 -6.15 -27.78 17.56
N ALA A 72 -5.96 -26.57 17.03
CA ALA A 72 -5.06 -25.55 17.54
C ALA A 72 -5.76 -24.62 18.55
N ARG A 73 -5.97 -25.11 19.78
CA ARG A 73 -6.63 -24.34 20.86
C ARG A 73 -5.80 -23.14 21.35
N ASN A 74 -4.49 -23.31 21.48
CA ASN A 74 -3.55 -22.35 22.05
C ASN A 74 -2.71 -21.63 20.96
N TRP A 75 -2.06 -20.52 21.32
CA TRP A 75 -1.40 -19.65 20.33
C TRP A 75 -0.22 -20.33 19.62
N TRP A 76 0.63 -21.07 20.34
CA TRP A 76 1.76 -21.75 19.69
C TRP A 76 1.31 -22.78 18.66
N ARG A 77 0.21 -23.53 18.87
CA ARG A 77 -0.33 -24.42 17.84
C ARG A 77 -0.83 -23.64 16.64
N LYS A 78 -1.44 -22.46 16.84
CA LYS A 78 -1.85 -21.59 15.72
C LYS A 78 -0.65 -21.11 14.91
N LEU A 79 0.48 -20.80 15.56
CA LEU A 79 1.74 -20.53 14.86
C LEU A 79 2.25 -21.78 14.12
N GLU A 80 2.15 -22.95 14.73
CA GLU A 80 2.54 -24.23 14.11
C GLU A 80 1.73 -24.51 12.83
N VAL A 81 0.41 -24.26 12.84
CA VAL A 81 -0.44 -24.37 11.63
C VAL A 81 0.14 -23.52 10.50
N VAL A 82 0.56 -22.29 10.79
CA VAL A 82 1.15 -21.39 9.78
C VAL A 82 2.51 -21.90 9.31
N ARG A 83 3.36 -22.37 10.22
CA ARG A 83 4.67 -22.95 9.89
C ARG A 83 4.51 -24.12 8.92
N GLU A 84 3.63 -25.06 9.22
CA GLU A 84 3.37 -26.21 8.34
C GLU A 84 2.76 -25.79 7.00
N LEU A 85 1.80 -24.85 7.01
CA LEU A 85 1.17 -24.36 5.79
C LEU A 85 2.20 -23.74 4.82
N ILE A 86 3.12 -22.93 5.34
CA ILE A 86 4.19 -22.33 4.52
C ILE A 86 5.13 -23.41 4.01
N HIS A 87 5.53 -24.37 4.86
CA HIS A 87 6.44 -25.44 4.48
C HIS A 87 5.89 -26.31 3.35
N GLU A 88 4.66 -26.80 3.47
CA GLU A 88 4.02 -27.65 2.46
C GLU A 88 3.72 -26.91 1.16
N SER A 89 3.41 -25.61 1.24
CA SER A 89 3.15 -24.81 0.05
C SER A 89 4.34 -24.71 -0.90
N LEU A 90 5.56 -24.85 -0.37
CA LEU A 90 6.79 -24.91 -1.15
C LEU A 90 6.92 -26.23 -1.94
N GLU A 91 6.33 -27.32 -1.45
CA GLU A 91 6.34 -28.62 -2.11
C GLU A 91 5.28 -28.71 -3.21
N ILE A 92 4.10 -28.13 -2.97
CA ILE A 92 2.93 -28.22 -3.86
C ILE A 92 2.92 -27.07 -4.90
N GLY A 93 3.69 -26.00 -4.68
CA GLY A 93 3.77 -24.85 -5.58
C GLY A 93 2.62 -23.83 -5.41
N GLU A 94 1.97 -23.82 -4.25
CA GLU A 94 0.83 -22.93 -3.92
C GLU A 94 1.22 -21.85 -2.89
N LEU A 95 2.46 -21.34 -2.96
CA LEU A 95 3.04 -20.44 -1.96
C LEU A 95 2.21 -19.18 -1.70
N LEU A 96 1.77 -18.49 -2.77
CA LEU A 96 0.93 -17.31 -2.64
C LEU A 96 -0.36 -17.59 -1.85
N GLU A 97 -1.01 -18.74 -2.08
CA GLU A 97 -2.22 -19.10 -1.35
C GLU A 97 -1.94 -19.31 0.14
N ALA A 98 -0.89 -20.06 0.48
CA ALA A 98 -0.48 -20.27 1.87
C ALA A 98 -0.15 -18.96 2.58
N LEU A 99 0.57 -18.06 1.93
CA LEU A 99 0.91 -16.75 2.49
C LEU A 99 -0.35 -15.93 2.77
N ILE A 100 -1.32 -15.90 1.85
CA ILE A 100 -2.57 -15.14 2.04
C ILE A 100 -3.35 -15.69 3.22
N CYS A 101 -3.56 -17.02 3.24
CA CYS A 101 -4.25 -17.70 4.33
C CYS A 101 -3.56 -17.43 5.67
N SER A 102 -2.22 -17.51 5.71
CA SER A 102 -1.42 -17.23 6.91
C SER A 102 -1.55 -15.78 7.38
N ALA A 103 -1.46 -14.81 6.48
CA ALA A 103 -1.55 -13.39 6.81
C ALA A 103 -2.94 -13.02 7.38
N VAL A 104 -4.01 -13.53 6.78
CA VAL A 104 -5.39 -13.30 7.25
C VAL A 104 -5.59 -13.95 8.62
N TYR A 105 -5.18 -15.22 8.74
CA TYR A 105 -5.34 -15.99 9.97
C TYR A 105 -4.59 -15.38 11.15
N LEU A 106 -3.29 -15.09 10.98
CA LEU A 106 -2.48 -14.48 12.03
C LEU A 106 -2.98 -13.08 12.41
N LYS A 107 -3.49 -12.30 11.45
CA LYS A 107 -4.06 -11.00 11.77
C LYS A 107 -5.28 -11.13 12.69
N TRP A 108 -6.18 -12.08 12.42
CA TRP A 108 -7.34 -12.33 13.29
C TRP A 108 -6.99 -12.93 14.64
N VAL A 109 -5.93 -13.73 14.72
CA VAL A 109 -5.38 -14.19 16.01
C VAL A 109 -4.86 -12.98 16.82
N ASN A 110 -4.06 -12.11 16.20
CA ASN A 110 -3.47 -10.97 16.90
C ASN A 110 -4.44 -9.87 17.27
N THR A 111 -5.53 -9.69 16.53
CA THR A 111 -6.61 -8.76 16.91
C THR A 111 -7.60 -9.38 17.88
N GLY A 112 -7.45 -10.66 18.25
CA GLY A 112 -8.32 -11.36 19.20
C GLY A 112 -9.67 -11.78 18.63
N GLN A 113 -9.85 -11.70 17.30
CA GLN A 113 -11.04 -12.21 16.62
C GLN A 113 -11.05 -13.74 16.59
N ILE A 114 -9.86 -14.36 16.54
CA ILE A 114 -9.65 -15.78 16.82
C ILE A 114 -9.02 -15.87 18.21
N PRO A 115 -9.77 -16.32 19.23
CA PRO A 115 -9.27 -16.39 20.59
C PRO A 115 -8.26 -17.54 20.76
N CYS A 116 -7.32 -17.35 21.69
CA CYS A 116 -6.41 -18.40 22.15
C CYS A 116 -6.86 -18.95 23.52
N PHE A 117 -7.03 -20.27 23.61
CA PHE A 117 -7.50 -20.98 24.81
C PHE A 117 -6.41 -21.82 25.47
N GLU A 118 -6.48 -21.96 26.80
CA GLU A 118 -5.62 -22.90 27.53
C GLU A 118 -5.90 -24.34 27.08
N ASP A 119 -4.85 -25.10 26.78
CA ASP A 119 -4.89 -26.55 26.89
C ASP A 119 -4.26 -26.97 28.22
N GLY A 120 -4.57 -28.16 28.72
CA GLY A 120 -4.03 -28.65 30.02
C GLY A 120 -2.50 -28.84 30.04
N GLY A 121 -1.77 -28.39 29.01
CA GLY A 121 -0.33 -28.44 28.89
C GLY A 121 0.38 -27.25 29.55
N HIS A 122 1.67 -27.43 29.83
CA HIS A 122 2.54 -26.38 30.33
C HIS A 122 3.53 -25.96 29.24
N HIS A 123 3.11 -25.02 28.39
CA HIS A 123 3.93 -24.50 27.30
C HIS A 123 4.34 -23.06 27.59
N ARG A 124 5.66 -22.87 27.76
CA ARG A 124 6.24 -21.56 28.05
C ARG A 124 6.37 -20.70 26.76
N PRO A 125 6.53 -19.38 26.89
CA PRO A 125 6.73 -18.47 25.76
C PRO A 125 7.89 -18.83 24.81
N ASN A 126 8.88 -19.60 25.26
CA ASN A 126 10.00 -20.04 24.41
C ASN A 126 9.56 -20.86 23.20
N LYS A 127 8.52 -21.69 23.36
CA LYS A 127 8.00 -22.46 22.23
C LYS A 127 7.42 -21.56 21.14
N HIS A 128 6.79 -20.44 21.51
CA HIS A 128 6.25 -19.46 20.57
C HIS A 128 7.38 -18.73 19.84
N ALA A 129 8.43 -18.35 20.58
CA ALA A 129 9.63 -17.74 20.02
C ALA A 129 10.34 -18.66 19.01
N GLU A 130 10.50 -19.95 19.33
CA GLU A 130 11.11 -20.94 18.44
C GLU A 130 10.33 -21.09 17.12
N ILE A 131 9.00 -21.27 17.18
CA ILE A 131 8.17 -21.40 15.97
C ILE A 131 8.18 -20.10 15.17
N SER A 132 8.11 -18.95 15.84
CA SER A 132 8.21 -17.63 15.23
C SER A 132 9.51 -17.44 14.45
N ARG A 133 10.64 -17.86 15.03
CA ARG A 133 11.95 -17.86 14.36
C ARG A 133 11.93 -18.70 13.10
N ASP A 134 11.36 -19.90 13.15
CA ASP A 134 11.33 -20.82 12.02
C ASP A 134 10.46 -20.26 10.87
N ILE A 135 9.27 -19.71 11.18
CA ILE A 135 8.43 -18.99 10.20
C ILE A 135 9.20 -17.81 9.60
N PHE A 136 9.82 -16.98 10.45
CA PHE A 136 10.57 -15.81 10.02
C PHE A 136 11.70 -16.17 9.05
N CYS A 137 12.47 -17.22 9.36
CA CYS A 137 13.55 -17.71 8.51
C CYS A 137 13.05 -18.14 7.13
N GLU A 138 11.95 -18.88 7.06
CA GLU A 138 11.39 -19.30 5.76
C GLU A 138 10.88 -18.10 4.96
N LEU A 139 10.20 -17.14 5.59
CA LEU A 139 9.75 -15.92 4.92
C LEU A 139 10.90 -15.07 4.38
N GLU A 140 11.99 -14.93 5.14
CA GLU A 140 13.18 -14.20 4.69
C GLU A 140 13.91 -14.92 3.55
N LYS A 141 13.97 -16.26 3.59
CA LYS A 141 14.51 -17.04 2.46
C LYS A 141 13.69 -16.82 1.19
N ILE A 142 12.36 -16.82 1.30
CA ILE A 142 11.45 -16.55 0.16
C ILE A 142 11.67 -15.12 -0.36
N THR A 143 11.75 -14.14 0.54
CA THR A 143 11.94 -12.73 0.16
C THR A 143 13.22 -12.48 -0.66
N CYS A 144 14.27 -13.27 -0.41
CA CYS A 144 15.55 -13.16 -1.12
C CYS A 144 15.64 -13.96 -2.43
N ARG A 145 14.61 -14.74 -2.80
CA ARG A 145 14.63 -15.45 -4.09
C ARG A 145 14.36 -14.48 -5.24
N LYS A 146 14.93 -14.78 -6.42
CA LYS A 146 14.81 -13.92 -7.61
C LYS A 146 13.47 -14.07 -8.33
N ASP A 147 12.79 -15.18 -8.10
CA ASP A 147 11.53 -15.58 -8.73
C ASP A 147 10.29 -15.20 -7.89
N THR A 148 10.48 -14.63 -6.70
CA THR A 148 9.37 -14.21 -5.83
C THR A 148 8.55 -13.11 -6.50
N SER A 149 7.26 -13.36 -6.62
CA SER A 149 6.32 -12.42 -7.21
C SER A 149 6.13 -11.18 -6.32
N PRO A 150 5.80 -10.01 -6.91
CA PRO A 150 5.45 -8.82 -6.14
C PRO A 150 4.31 -9.10 -5.14
N GLN A 151 3.32 -9.90 -5.53
CA GLN A 151 2.20 -10.30 -4.68
C GLN A 151 2.66 -11.03 -3.41
N GLU A 152 3.57 -11.99 -3.53
CA GLU A 152 4.11 -12.73 -2.38
C GLU A 152 4.86 -11.80 -1.42
N LEU A 153 5.71 -10.91 -1.94
CA LEU A 153 6.42 -9.91 -1.12
C LEU A 153 5.44 -9.02 -0.33
N LEU A 154 4.35 -8.60 -0.95
CA LEU A 154 3.32 -7.79 -0.29
C LEU A 154 2.63 -8.53 0.86
N VAL A 155 2.44 -9.84 0.73
CA VAL A 155 1.79 -10.66 1.76
C VAL A 155 2.77 -11.02 2.89
N ILE A 156 4.02 -11.37 2.57
CA ILE A 156 5.07 -11.68 3.57
C ILE A 156 5.25 -10.53 4.57
N ARG A 157 5.27 -9.30 4.07
CA ARG A 157 5.38 -8.08 4.90
C ARG A 157 4.25 -7.92 5.92
N LYS A 158 3.10 -8.57 5.71
CA LYS A 158 1.97 -8.58 6.66
C LYS A 158 2.10 -9.63 7.75
N ILE A 159 2.86 -10.69 7.48
CA ILE A 159 3.08 -11.77 8.42
C ILE A 159 4.12 -11.34 9.47
N HIS A 160 5.19 -10.64 9.07
CA HIS A 160 6.27 -10.27 9.99
C HIS A 160 5.82 -9.55 11.28
N PRO A 161 4.96 -8.52 11.26
CA PRO A 161 4.49 -7.86 12.48
C PRO A 161 3.62 -8.75 13.37
N CYS A 162 3.16 -9.89 12.85
CA CYS A 162 2.30 -10.80 13.58
C CYS A 162 3.06 -11.84 14.41
N LEU A 163 4.38 -11.89 14.28
CA LEU A 163 5.24 -12.90 14.89
C LEU A 163 5.86 -12.37 16.20
N PRO A 164 5.85 -13.15 17.29
CA PRO A 164 6.52 -12.76 18.52
C PRO A 164 8.04 -12.65 18.35
N SER A 165 8.66 -11.91 19.25
CA SER A 165 10.10 -11.80 19.37
C SER A 165 10.73 -13.12 19.77
N PHE A 166 11.87 -13.42 19.17
CA PHE A 166 12.66 -14.62 19.47
C PHE A 166 14.09 -14.28 19.91
N LYS A 167 14.23 -13.16 20.64
CA LYS A 167 15.48 -12.83 21.34
C LYS A 167 15.91 -13.95 22.29
N ALA A 168 17.19 -13.95 22.65
CA ALA A 168 17.78 -14.92 23.58
C ALA A 168 17.03 -15.01 24.91
N GLU A 169 16.50 -13.89 25.41
CA GLU A 169 15.72 -13.83 26.66
C GLU A 169 14.35 -14.52 26.55
N PHE A 170 13.77 -14.61 25.36
CA PHE A 170 12.49 -15.27 25.11
C PHE A 170 12.62 -16.72 24.66
N THR A 171 13.75 -17.10 24.05
CA THR A 171 14.09 -18.49 23.70
C THR A 171 14.73 -19.26 24.86
N ALA A 172 15.07 -18.58 25.95
CA ALA A 172 15.55 -19.22 27.18
C ALA A 172 14.50 -20.19 27.76
N PRO A 173 14.90 -21.23 28.53
CA PRO A 173 13.97 -22.22 29.06
C PRO A 173 12.88 -21.67 29.98
N VAL A 174 13.12 -20.51 30.60
CA VAL A 174 12.21 -19.90 31.60
C VAL A 174 12.08 -18.39 31.35
N PRO A 175 11.36 -17.97 30.29
CA PRO A 175 11.18 -16.55 29.99
C PRO A 175 10.05 -15.94 30.84
N LEU A 176 10.04 -14.61 30.95
CA LEU A 176 8.96 -13.82 31.58
C LEU A 176 8.62 -14.23 33.04
N THR A 177 9.62 -14.61 33.85
CA THR A 177 9.39 -15.09 35.23
C THR A 177 8.99 -14.00 36.21
N ARG A 178 9.20 -12.72 35.88
CA ARG A 178 8.96 -11.58 36.77
C ARG A 178 7.52 -11.54 37.28
N ILE A 179 6.55 -11.93 36.45
CA ILE A 179 5.13 -11.95 36.84
C ILE A 179 4.85 -12.89 38.00
N ARG A 180 5.61 -13.99 38.12
CA ARG A 180 5.51 -14.88 39.27
C ARG A 180 5.93 -14.15 40.54
N ASP A 181 7.04 -13.43 40.50
CA ASP A 181 7.56 -12.76 41.69
C ASP A 181 6.62 -11.61 42.10
N ILE A 182 6.05 -10.89 41.12
CA ILE A 182 5.00 -9.88 41.33
C ILE A 182 3.77 -10.48 42.03
N ALA A 183 3.28 -11.64 41.58
CA ALA A 183 2.10 -12.28 42.15
C ALA A 183 2.29 -12.80 43.59
N HIS A 184 3.54 -12.99 44.04
CA HIS A 184 3.85 -13.48 45.39
C HIS A 184 4.28 -12.38 46.38
N ARG A 185 4.27 -11.09 45.99
CA ARG A 185 4.71 -10.02 46.89
C ARG A 185 3.79 -9.85 48.09
N ASN A 186 4.30 -9.42 49.24
CA ASN A 186 3.51 -9.28 50.47
C ASN A 186 2.78 -7.92 50.60
N ASP A 187 3.09 -6.96 49.73
CA ASP A 187 2.62 -5.58 49.77
C ASP A 187 1.37 -5.31 48.90
N ILE A 188 0.70 -6.37 48.42
CA ILE A 188 -0.54 -6.29 47.64
C ILE A 188 -1.65 -7.14 48.28
N SER A 189 -2.91 -6.74 48.07
CA SER A 189 -4.07 -7.45 48.62
C SER A 189 -4.18 -8.87 48.09
N HIS A 190 -4.77 -9.78 48.88
CA HIS A 190 -4.96 -11.17 48.45
C HIS A 190 -5.77 -11.28 47.15
N ASP A 191 -6.81 -10.45 47.00
CA ASP A 191 -7.66 -10.45 45.81
C ASP A 191 -6.88 -10.06 44.55
N LEU A 192 -6.04 -9.02 44.64
CA LEU A 192 -5.19 -8.60 43.52
C LEU A 192 -4.16 -9.68 43.15
N LYS A 193 -3.62 -10.42 44.14
CA LYS A 193 -2.74 -11.58 43.86
C LYS A 193 -3.46 -12.63 43.05
N GLN A 194 -4.69 -12.98 43.44
CA GLN A 194 -5.47 -13.99 42.71
C GLN A 194 -5.80 -13.50 41.30
N GLU A 195 -6.16 -12.23 41.14
CA GLU A 195 -6.42 -11.63 39.82
C GLU A 195 -5.18 -11.69 38.92
N ILE A 196 -4.01 -11.26 39.38
CA ILE A 196 -2.75 -11.33 38.62
C ILE A 196 -2.41 -12.78 38.27
N LYS A 197 -2.56 -13.69 39.24
CA LYS A 197 -2.24 -15.11 39.07
C LYS A 197 -3.12 -15.77 38.02
N HIS A 198 -4.44 -15.62 38.13
CA HIS A 198 -5.41 -16.31 37.28
C HIS A 198 -5.66 -15.61 35.94
N THR A 199 -5.43 -14.30 35.86
CA THR A 199 -5.63 -13.53 34.62
C THR A 199 -4.37 -13.50 33.75
N ILE A 200 -3.17 -13.42 34.34
CA ILE A 200 -1.92 -13.18 33.61
C ILE A 200 -0.92 -14.32 33.82
N GLN A 201 -0.53 -14.63 35.06
CA GLN A 201 0.57 -15.58 35.32
C GLN A 201 0.28 -16.99 34.80
N ASN A 202 -0.89 -17.56 35.14
CA ASN A 202 -1.23 -18.92 34.76
C ASN A 202 -1.35 -19.05 33.24
N LYS A 203 -1.99 -18.07 32.60
CA LYS A 203 -2.12 -18.01 31.14
C LYS A 203 -0.76 -17.97 30.48
N LEU A 204 0.10 -17.01 30.83
CA LEU A 204 1.41 -16.85 30.23
C LEU A 204 2.30 -18.12 30.32
N HIS A 205 2.15 -18.90 31.38
CA HIS A 205 2.90 -20.15 31.59
C HIS A 205 2.25 -21.41 31.00
N ARG A 206 1.00 -21.34 30.55
CA ARG A 206 0.23 -22.47 30.00
C ARG A 206 -0.05 -22.28 28.52
N ASN A 207 -0.52 -21.10 28.16
CA ASN A 207 -0.83 -20.64 26.82
C ASN A 207 -0.67 -19.11 26.77
N ALA A 208 0.52 -18.64 26.42
CA ALA A 208 0.71 -17.22 26.12
C ALA A 208 -0.10 -16.85 24.86
N GLY A 209 -0.76 -15.71 24.85
CA GLY A 209 -1.50 -15.22 23.70
C GLY A 209 -1.55 -13.69 23.62
N PRO A 210 -1.89 -13.11 22.46
CA PRO A 210 -2.13 -11.67 22.29
C PRO A 210 -2.98 -11.03 23.40
N GLU A 211 -3.95 -11.77 23.93
CA GLU A 211 -4.82 -11.39 25.04
C GLU A 211 -4.06 -11.01 26.32
N ASP A 212 -2.88 -11.58 26.56
CA ASP A 212 -2.10 -11.37 27.78
C ASP A 212 -1.51 -9.96 27.82
N LEU A 213 -1.10 -9.40 26.68
CA LEU A 213 -0.63 -8.02 26.61
C LEU A 213 -1.79 -7.05 26.92
N VAL A 214 -2.95 -7.28 26.32
CA VAL A 214 -4.17 -6.48 26.57
C VAL A 214 -4.57 -6.54 28.05
N SER A 215 -4.54 -7.74 28.64
CA SER A 215 -4.90 -7.94 30.05
C SER A 215 -3.88 -7.30 30.99
N THR A 216 -2.59 -7.36 30.65
CA THR A 216 -1.51 -6.73 31.41
C THR A 216 -1.58 -5.21 31.34
N GLU A 217 -1.84 -4.64 30.16
CA GLU A 217 -1.99 -3.19 29.97
C GLU A 217 -3.22 -2.65 30.73
N ALA A 218 -4.35 -3.37 30.66
CA ALA A 218 -5.54 -3.06 31.44
C ALA A 218 -5.29 -3.15 32.96
N MET A 219 -4.51 -4.14 33.41
CA MET A 219 -4.13 -4.27 34.81
C MET A 219 -3.23 -3.11 35.24
N LEU A 220 -2.24 -2.75 34.43
CA LEU A 220 -1.34 -1.61 34.69
C LEU A 220 -2.16 -0.31 34.82
N ALA A 221 -3.07 -0.06 33.89
CA ALA A 221 -3.96 1.11 33.94
C ALA A 221 -4.81 1.15 35.22
N ARG A 222 -5.29 -0.01 35.70
CA ARG A 222 -6.05 -0.11 36.96
C ARG A 222 -5.19 0.19 38.18
N ILE A 223 -4.01 -0.41 38.30
CA ILE A 223 -3.14 -0.21 39.48
C ILE A 223 -2.51 1.19 39.52
N THR A 224 -2.41 1.89 38.38
CA THR A 224 -1.92 3.28 38.32
C THR A 224 -3.03 4.33 38.39
N LYS A 225 -4.31 3.93 38.46
CA LYS A 225 -5.45 4.85 38.41
C LYS A 225 -5.47 5.84 39.59
N ASN A 226 -5.17 5.35 40.79
CA ASN A 226 -5.15 6.14 42.01
C ASN A 226 -3.71 6.20 42.57
N PRO A 227 -3.00 7.33 42.41
CA PRO A 227 -1.65 7.48 42.95
C PRO A 227 -1.61 7.22 44.46
N GLY A 228 -0.68 6.38 44.92
CA GLY A 228 -0.50 6.03 46.34
C GLY A 228 -1.32 4.85 46.86
N GLU A 229 -2.19 4.24 46.05
CA GLU A 229 -2.96 3.03 46.45
C GLU A 229 -2.05 1.79 46.58
N TYR A 230 -1.01 1.69 45.76
CA TYR A 230 -0.03 0.61 45.76
C TYR A 230 1.39 1.13 45.93
N SER A 231 2.31 0.27 46.39
CA SER A 231 3.72 0.65 46.56
C SER A 231 4.37 1.01 45.22
N GLU A 232 5.22 2.05 45.22
CA GLU A 232 5.97 2.45 44.01
C GLU A 232 6.82 1.29 43.48
N ALA A 233 7.43 0.51 44.36
CA ALA A 233 8.23 -0.65 44.01
C ALA A 233 7.41 -1.75 43.29
N PHE A 234 6.14 -1.96 43.67
CA PHE A 234 5.25 -2.89 42.96
C PHE A 234 4.91 -2.35 41.56
N ILE A 235 4.51 -1.08 41.46
CA ILE A 235 4.16 -0.44 40.19
C ILE A 235 5.36 -0.46 39.23
N GLU A 236 6.57 -0.17 39.73
CA GLU A 236 7.79 -0.21 38.93
C GLU A 236 8.09 -1.61 38.39
N GLN A 237 8.02 -2.65 39.22
CA GLN A 237 8.20 -4.03 38.76
C GLN A 237 7.13 -4.43 37.73
N PHE A 238 5.89 -3.98 37.90
CA PHE A 238 4.81 -4.25 36.93
C PHE A 238 5.05 -3.51 35.61
N LYS A 239 5.54 -2.26 35.63
CA LYS A 239 5.94 -1.51 34.43
C LYS A 239 7.07 -2.21 33.67
N ILE A 240 8.07 -2.72 34.38
CA ILE A 240 9.17 -3.50 33.77
C ILE A 240 8.62 -4.76 33.11
N PHE A 241 7.77 -5.52 33.82
CA PHE A 241 7.13 -6.71 33.25
C PHE A 241 6.28 -6.38 32.01
N HIS A 242 5.51 -5.30 32.05
CA HIS A 242 4.73 -4.84 30.91
C HIS A 242 5.64 -4.51 29.70
N GLN A 243 6.80 -3.89 29.93
CA GLN A 243 7.76 -3.62 28.85
C GLN A 243 8.40 -4.91 28.30
N GLU A 244 8.74 -5.89 29.16
CA GLU A 244 9.19 -7.22 28.74
C GLU A 244 8.13 -7.91 27.85
N LEU A 245 6.85 -7.81 28.23
CA LEU A 245 5.75 -8.38 27.48
C LEU A 245 5.52 -7.65 26.15
N LYS A 246 5.55 -6.31 26.15
CA LYS A 246 5.52 -5.51 24.91
C LYS A 246 6.62 -5.92 23.94
N ASP A 247 7.82 -6.13 24.45
CA ASP A 247 8.97 -6.53 23.64
C ASP A 247 8.82 -7.97 23.10
N PHE A 248 8.26 -8.89 23.90
CA PHE A 248 7.91 -10.23 23.43
C PHE A 248 6.91 -10.21 22.27
N PHE A 249 5.91 -9.34 22.30
CA PHE A 249 4.94 -9.18 21.20
C PHE A 249 5.40 -8.22 20.09
N ASN A 250 6.64 -7.71 20.14
CA ASN A 250 7.13 -6.67 19.22
C ASN A 250 6.24 -5.40 19.17
N ALA A 251 5.52 -5.09 20.26
CA ALA A 251 4.56 -4.00 20.38
C ALA A 251 5.16 -2.67 20.89
N GLY A 252 6.49 -2.52 20.81
CA GLY A 252 7.20 -1.28 21.15
C GLY A 252 6.87 -0.13 20.20
N SER A 253 7.09 1.11 20.66
CA SER A 253 6.96 2.29 19.78
C SER A 253 8.04 2.29 18.69
N LEU A 254 7.80 3.01 17.58
CA LEU A 254 8.79 3.13 16.50
C LEU A 254 10.15 3.64 17.02
N THR A 255 10.13 4.61 17.94
CA THR A 255 11.35 5.15 18.57
C THR A 255 12.09 4.07 19.37
N GLU A 256 11.38 3.30 20.20
CA GLU A 256 11.97 2.18 20.96
C GLU A 256 12.61 1.14 20.04
N GLN A 257 11.91 0.75 18.97
CA GLN A 257 12.40 -0.24 18.02
C GLN A 257 13.65 0.25 17.29
N LEU A 258 13.65 1.50 16.81
CA LEU A 258 14.78 2.10 16.10
C LEU A 258 16.00 2.27 16.98
N GLU A 259 15.84 2.67 18.24
CA GLU A 259 16.97 2.78 19.15
C GLU A 259 17.61 1.44 19.47
N SER A 260 16.82 0.37 19.46
CA SER A 260 17.33 -0.99 19.61
C SER A 260 18.21 -1.48 18.44
N LEU A 261 18.24 -0.74 17.32
CA LEU A 261 19.11 -1.02 16.17
C LEU A 261 20.48 -0.35 16.25
N ARG A 262 20.67 0.64 17.15
CA ARG A 262 21.84 1.52 17.18
C ARG A 262 23.17 0.77 17.17
N GLU A 263 23.27 -0.32 17.93
CA GLU A 263 24.50 -1.12 18.04
C GLU A 263 24.80 -1.96 16.77
N SER A 264 23.81 -2.18 15.92
CA SER A 264 23.93 -3.01 14.71
C SER A 264 24.22 -2.20 13.43
N LEU A 265 24.14 -0.87 13.51
CA LEU A 265 24.30 0.03 12.35
C LEU A 265 25.76 0.44 12.17
N ASP A 266 26.15 0.70 10.91
CA ASP A 266 27.43 1.35 10.59
C ASP A 266 27.37 2.85 10.96
N GLU A 267 28.51 3.56 10.89
CA GLU A 267 28.58 4.99 11.22
C GLU A 267 27.55 5.83 10.44
N ARG A 268 27.33 5.47 9.16
CA ARG A 268 26.31 6.12 8.31
C ARG A 268 24.89 5.84 8.81
N GLY A 269 24.59 4.60 9.17
CA GLY A 269 23.31 4.21 9.75
C GLY A 269 23.04 4.90 11.09
N VAL A 270 24.04 4.99 11.97
CA VAL A 270 23.91 5.71 13.26
C VAL A 270 23.65 7.20 13.04
N SER A 271 24.33 7.83 12.07
CA SER A 271 24.08 9.22 11.69
C SER A 271 22.67 9.43 11.13
N ALA A 272 22.22 8.55 10.23
CA ALA A 272 20.87 8.60 9.66
C ALA A 272 19.78 8.40 10.74
N LEU A 273 20.02 7.47 11.68
CA LEU A 273 19.14 7.22 12.82
C LEU A 273 19.01 8.47 13.70
N ALA A 274 20.14 9.06 14.10
CA ALA A 274 20.15 10.27 14.93
C ALA A 274 19.42 11.42 14.24
N ALA A 275 19.69 11.66 12.95
CA ALA A 275 19.05 12.72 12.18
C ALA A 275 17.52 12.52 12.08
N PHE A 276 17.05 11.29 11.87
CA PHE A 276 15.62 11.00 11.85
C PHE A 276 14.95 11.21 13.21
N LEU A 277 15.55 10.70 14.29
CA LEU A 277 14.99 10.82 15.64
C LEU A 277 14.92 12.28 16.11
N GLU A 278 15.92 13.09 15.77
CA GLU A 278 15.89 14.53 16.02
C GLU A 278 14.75 15.22 15.25
N CYS A 279 14.60 14.92 13.96
CA CYS A 279 13.51 15.47 13.14
C CYS A 279 12.14 15.06 13.68
N LYS A 280 11.96 13.78 14.00
CA LYS A 280 10.71 13.25 14.59
C LYS A 280 10.38 13.96 15.91
N LYS A 281 11.35 14.09 16.82
CA LYS A 281 11.17 14.78 18.10
C LYS A 281 10.75 16.25 17.91
N SER A 282 11.39 16.95 16.97
CA SER A 282 11.03 18.33 16.63
C SER A 282 9.61 18.42 16.08
N LEU A 283 9.19 17.45 15.26
CA LEU A 283 7.86 17.42 14.65
C LEU A 283 6.74 17.12 15.65
N ASP A 284 7.02 16.23 16.61
CA ASP A 284 6.10 15.86 17.69
C ASP A 284 5.92 17.02 18.69
N ALA A 285 6.99 17.77 18.98
CA ALA A 285 6.94 18.94 19.89
C ALA A 285 6.13 20.13 19.33
N ALA A 286 6.01 20.24 18.00
CA ALA A 286 5.40 21.39 17.33
C ALA A 286 3.87 21.36 17.25
N ALA A 287 3.22 20.39 17.93
CA ALA A 287 1.78 20.18 18.15
C ALA A 287 0.85 20.29 16.92
N GLU A 288 0.76 21.41 16.18
CA GLU A 288 -0.20 21.55 15.08
C GLU A 288 0.25 22.39 13.87
N SER A 289 1.29 23.24 13.96
CA SER A 289 1.73 24.11 12.85
C SER A 289 3.09 23.71 12.27
N ASN A 290 3.18 22.52 11.69
CA ASN A 290 4.40 22.08 11.03
C ASN A 290 4.54 22.70 9.64
N SER A 291 5.67 23.36 9.39
CA SER A 291 5.94 23.87 8.05
C SER A 291 6.10 22.71 7.06
N VAL A 292 5.75 22.95 5.80
CA VAL A 292 5.97 21.96 4.72
C VAL A 292 7.43 21.56 4.62
N LEU A 293 8.36 22.48 4.93
CA LEU A 293 9.79 22.22 4.91
C LEU A 293 10.21 21.26 6.02
N ASP A 294 9.65 21.37 7.24
CA ASP A 294 9.94 20.45 8.35
C ASP A 294 9.45 19.04 8.07
N LEU A 295 8.25 18.93 7.46
CA LEU A 295 7.70 17.65 7.02
C LEU A 295 8.56 17.01 5.92
N ILE A 296 8.98 17.78 4.91
CA ILE A 296 9.87 17.29 3.84
C ILE A 296 11.23 16.88 4.43
N LYS A 297 11.81 17.68 5.34
CA LYS A 297 13.08 17.38 6.01
C LYS A 297 12.99 16.06 6.79
N THR A 298 11.91 15.87 7.55
CA THR A 298 11.65 14.64 8.30
C THR A 298 11.48 13.43 7.37
N MET A 299 10.78 13.60 6.24
CA MET A 299 10.62 12.52 5.27
C MET A 299 11.92 12.17 4.54
N LEU A 300 12.81 13.14 4.32
CA LEU A 300 14.15 12.91 3.76
C LEU A 300 15.03 12.11 4.73
N SER A 301 15.06 12.49 6.01
CA SER A 301 15.83 11.74 7.02
C SER A 301 15.28 10.34 7.24
N LEU A 302 13.95 10.19 7.23
CA LEU A 302 13.27 8.89 7.20
C LEU A 302 13.71 8.04 6.00
N SER A 303 13.66 8.61 4.80
CA SER A 303 14.01 7.91 3.55
C SER A 303 15.46 7.43 3.57
N ALA A 304 16.38 8.28 4.05
CA ALA A 304 17.78 7.91 4.20
C ALA A 304 17.97 6.73 5.17
N LEU A 305 17.33 6.79 6.35
CA LEU A 305 17.39 5.71 7.33
C LEU A 305 16.78 4.41 6.79
N ARG A 306 15.59 4.47 6.19
CA ARG A 306 14.92 3.29 5.62
C ARG A 306 15.76 2.68 4.51
N GLN A 307 16.43 3.48 3.67
CA GLN A 307 17.33 2.98 2.63
C GLN A 307 18.54 2.23 3.22
N VAL A 308 19.12 2.70 4.33
CA VAL A 308 20.20 1.97 5.03
C VAL A 308 19.70 0.61 5.53
N ILE A 309 18.51 0.58 6.14
CA ILE A 309 17.93 -0.65 6.67
C ILE A 309 17.60 -1.64 5.54
N VAL A 310 16.96 -1.18 4.46
CA VAL A 310 16.64 -2.03 3.29
C VAL A 310 17.91 -2.60 2.66
N LYS A 311 18.96 -1.79 2.47
CA LYS A 311 20.26 -2.27 1.96
C LYS A 311 20.90 -3.32 2.86
N GLY A 312 20.79 -3.20 4.18
CA GLY A 312 21.28 -4.26 5.08
C GLY A 312 20.48 -5.56 4.95
N LEU A 313 19.17 -5.47 4.70
CA LEU A 313 18.29 -6.62 4.49
C LEU A 313 18.53 -7.30 3.12
N GLU A 314 19.01 -6.59 2.10
CA GLU A 314 19.36 -7.17 0.77
C GLU A 314 20.43 -8.26 0.85
N SER A 315 21.27 -8.27 1.89
CA SER A 315 22.30 -9.31 2.10
C SER A 315 21.75 -10.72 2.30
N GLY A 316 20.43 -10.85 2.53
CA GLY A 316 19.74 -12.11 2.77
C GLY A 316 20.12 -12.80 4.08
N LEU A 317 19.51 -13.96 4.31
CA LEU A 317 19.82 -14.79 5.48
C LEU A 317 20.86 -15.86 5.11
N LYS A 318 22.01 -15.84 5.78
CA LYS A 318 23.03 -16.88 5.62
C LYS A 318 22.61 -18.18 6.31
N ASN A 319 22.98 -19.32 5.74
CA ASN A 319 22.65 -20.64 6.29
C ASN A 319 23.29 -20.90 7.67
N ASP A 320 24.38 -20.20 8.01
CA ASP A 320 25.14 -20.29 9.26
C ASP A 320 24.87 -19.11 10.21
N ALA A 321 23.80 -18.33 9.98
CA ALA A 321 23.47 -17.19 10.81
C ALA A 321 23.18 -17.61 12.27
N SER A 322 23.80 -16.93 13.24
CA SER A 322 23.53 -17.16 14.65
C SER A 322 22.13 -16.69 15.04
N ASP A 323 21.55 -17.28 16.10
CA ASP A 323 20.22 -16.88 16.59
C ASP A 323 20.13 -15.38 16.92
N ALA A 324 21.20 -14.80 17.44
CA ALA A 324 21.29 -13.36 17.70
C ALA A 324 21.22 -12.54 16.41
N ALA A 325 21.86 -13.00 15.33
CA ALA A 325 21.81 -12.33 14.03
C ALA A 325 20.41 -12.43 13.39
N ILE A 326 19.74 -13.59 13.51
CA ILE A 326 18.36 -13.78 13.03
C ILE A 326 17.40 -12.86 13.82
N ALA A 327 17.54 -12.80 15.15
CA ALA A 327 16.72 -11.93 15.99
C ALA A 327 16.96 -10.44 15.69
N MET A 328 18.21 -10.05 15.42
CA MET A 328 18.52 -8.70 14.95
C MET A 328 17.87 -8.42 13.59
N ARG A 329 17.90 -9.38 12.67
CA ARG A 329 17.24 -9.25 11.37
C ARG A 329 15.72 -9.04 11.49
N GLN A 330 15.06 -9.71 12.44
CA GLN A 330 13.64 -9.46 12.75
C GLN A 330 13.41 -8.00 13.14
N LYS A 331 14.26 -7.44 14.02
CA LYS A 331 14.16 -6.02 14.39
C LYS A 331 14.35 -5.10 13.19
N TRP A 332 15.33 -5.37 12.33
CA TRP A 332 15.55 -4.59 11.11
C TRP A 332 14.31 -4.58 10.22
N ARG A 333 13.67 -5.74 10.02
CA ARG A 333 12.43 -5.87 9.24
C ARG A 333 11.27 -5.09 9.87
N LEU A 334 11.08 -5.20 11.18
CA LEU A 334 10.01 -4.50 11.89
C LEU A 334 10.21 -2.97 11.88
N CYS A 335 11.44 -2.50 12.07
CA CYS A 335 11.78 -1.08 11.94
C CYS A 335 11.55 -0.55 10.51
N GLU A 336 11.92 -1.33 9.49
CA GLU A 336 11.70 -0.97 8.09
C GLU A 336 10.20 -0.81 7.78
N ILE A 337 9.39 -1.75 8.24
CA ILE A 337 7.92 -1.69 8.16
C ILE A 337 7.36 -0.52 8.99
N GLY A 338 7.87 -0.28 10.19
CA GLY A 338 7.44 0.83 11.04
C GLY A 338 7.76 2.22 10.45
N LEU A 339 8.89 2.37 9.75
CA LEU A 339 9.23 3.59 9.01
C LEU A 339 8.29 3.83 7.81
N GLU A 340 7.86 2.77 7.14
CA GLU A 340 6.83 2.86 6.10
C GLU A 340 5.50 3.35 6.67
N ASP A 341 5.11 2.87 7.86
CA ASP A 341 3.90 3.33 8.55
C ASP A 341 3.97 4.82 8.91
N TYR A 342 5.12 5.29 9.38
CA TYR A 342 5.31 6.71 9.68
C TYR A 342 5.37 7.57 8.40
N THR A 343 5.80 7.01 7.28
CA THR A 343 5.75 7.68 5.96
C THR A 343 4.31 8.05 5.58
N PHE A 344 3.34 7.16 5.84
CA PHE A 344 1.93 7.48 5.61
C PHE A 344 1.47 8.71 6.39
N PHE A 345 1.84 8.80 7.67
CA PHE A 345 1.51 9.95 8.51
C PHE A 345 2.10 11.25 7.92
N LEU A 346 3.38 11.23 7.52
CA LEU A 346 4.04 12.38 6.90
C LEU A 346 3.40 12.78 5.57
N LEU A 347 3.13 11.83 4.67
CA LEU A 347 2.47 12.09 3.39
C LEU A 347 1.06 12.66 3.58
N SER A 348 0.30 12.14 4.54
CA SER A 348 -1.03 12.66 4.85
C SER A 348 -0.98 14.10 5.35
N ARG A 349 -0.01 14.45 6.21
CA ARG A 349 0.17 15.84 6.67
C ARG A 349 0.64 16.75 5.54
N LEU A 350 1.55 16.29 4.69
CA LEU A 350 2.01 17.04 3.52
C LEU A 350 0.87 17.31 2.53
N HIS A 351 0.05 16.31 2.25
CA HIS A 351 -1.11 16.51 1.39
C HIS A 351 -2.07 17.55 1.98
N ASN A 352 -2.39 17.46 3.27
CA ASN A 352 -3.27 18.43 3.93
C ASN A 352 -2.68 19.85 3.95
N THR A 353 -1.36 20.00 4.08
CA THR A 353 -0.71 21.32 4.02
C THR A 353 -0.70 21.89 2.59
N HIS A 354 -0.53 21.06 1.57
CA HIS A 354 -0.66 21.49 0.16
C HIS A 354 -2.09 21.94 -0.17
N GLU A 355 -3.11 21.22 0.31
CA GLU A 355 -4.52 21.64 0.20
C GLU A 355 -4.77 22.99 0.91
N ALA A 356 -4.25 23.16 2.13
CA ALA A 356 -4.40 24.40 2.89
C ALA A 356 -3.69 25.61 2.24
N MET A 357 -2.67 25.39 1.40
CA MET A 357 -1.96 26.45 0.66
C MET A 357 -2.73 26.99 -0.56
N GLY A 358 -3.98 26.55 -0.78
CA GLY A 358 -4.84 27.00 -1.88
C GLY A 358 -5.14 25.92 -2.92
N GLY A 359 -4.69 24.69 -2.67
CA GLY A 359 -5.06 23.51 -3.43
C GLY A 359 -4.66 23.54 -4.90
N THR A 360 -5.46 22.89 -5.74
CA THR A 360 -5.16 22.67 -7.17
C THR A 360 -5.16 23.96 -7.99
N ASN A 361 -6.07 24.89 -7.67
CA ASN A 361 -6.22 26.15 -8.41
C ASN A 361 -5.04 27.08 -8.15
N TRP A 362 -4.59 27.15 -6.89
CA TRP A 362 -3.38 27.92 -6.56
C TRP A 362 -2.15 27.41 -7.31
N LEU A 363 -1.98 26.09 -7.43
CA LEU A 363 -0.88 25.53 -8.21
C LEU A 363 -0.96 25.87 -9.70
N ALA A 364 -2.16 25.81 -10.28
CA ALA A 364 -2.39 26.18 -11.67
C ALA A 364 -2.07 27.66 -11.93
N ASP A 365 -2.60 28.56 -11.10
CA ASP A 365 -2.38 30.01 -11.19
C ASP A 365 -0.90 30.40 -11.05
N ASN A 366 -0.13 29.65 -10.24
CA ASN A 366 1.31 29.90 -10.08
C ASN A 366 2.15 29.42 -11.26
N LEU A 367 1.63 28.54 -12.12
CA LEU A 367 2.27 28.19 -13.39
C LEU A 367 2.25 29.38 -14.37
N ASP A 368 1.15 30.15 -14.35
CA ASP A 368 0.98 31.34 -15.18
C ASP A 368 1.92 32.48 -14.75
N THR A 369 2.15 32.62 -13.43
CA THR A 369 3.05 33.66 -12.87
C THR A 369 4.54 33.31 -12.91
N LYS A 370 4.95 32.23 -13.59
CA LYS A 370 6.35 31.73 -13.70
C LYS A 370 7.00 31.36 -12.36
N LYS A 371 6.23 31.12 -11.29
CA LYS A 371 6.75 30.68 -9.99
C LYS A 371 6.85 29.16 -9.95
N ALA A 372 7.77 28.59 -10.71
CA ALA A 372 8.03 27.12 -10.71
C ALA A 372 8.33 26.57 -9.31
N SER A 373 8.84 27.41 -8.40
CA SER A 373 9.11 27.05 -7.00
C SER A 373 7.87 26.60 -6.21
N SER A 374 6.66 27.02 -6.61
CA SER A 374 5.40 26.58 -6.00
C SER A 374 5.13 25.08 -6.19
N TRP A 375 5.60 24.51 -7.31
CA TRP A 375 5.46 23.10 -7.64
C TRP A 375 6.52 22.23 -6.98
N ASN A 376 7.61 22.81 -6.47
CA ASN A 376 8.72 22.05 -5.91
C ASN A 376 8.31 21.20 -4.71
N ASN A 377 7.56 21.76 -3.75
CA ASN A 377 7.20 21.00 -2.54
C ASN A 377 6.20 19.87 -2.82
N PRO A 378 5.12 20.08 -3.61
CA PRO A 378 4.23 19.00 -4.01
C PRO A 378 4.93 17.92 -4.84
N LEU A 379 5.76 18.29 -5.83
CA LEU A 379 6.54 17.33 -6.61
C LEU A 379 7.53 16.56 -5.73
N ARG A 380 8.20 17.24 -4.79
CA ARG A 380 9.09 16.58 -3.83
C ARG A 380 8.35 15.57 -2.97
N SER A 381 7.13 15.90 -2.55
CA SER A 381 6.27 15.00 -1.76
C SER A 381 5.91 13.75 -2.56
N LEU A 382 5.57 13.90 -3.85
CA LEU A 382 5.29 12.78 -4.74
C LEU A 382 6.54 11.92 -5.02
N ILE A 383 7.69 12.54 -5.31
CA ILE A 383 8.98 11.84 -5.52
C ILE A 383 9.32 10.98 -4.30
N LEU A 384 9.19 11.54 -3.09
CA LEU A 384 9.42 10.81 -1.86
C LEU A 384 8.43 9.66 -1.69
N GLY A 385 7.14 9.89 -1.98
CA GLY A 385 6.13 8.84 -1.92
C GLY A 385 6.41 7.68 -2.89
N VAL A 386 6.74 7.95 -4.16
CA VAL A 386 7.10 6.93 -5.16
C VAL A 386 8.37 6.19 -4.76
N HIS A 387 9.38 6.89 -4.24
CA HIS A 387 10.59 6.26 -3.73
C HIS A 387 10.29 5.28 -2.59
N GLN A 388 9.37 5.64 -1.69
CA GLN A 388 8.97 4.78 -0.58
C GLN A 388 8.23 3.52 -1.04
N LEU A 389 7.44 3.60 -2.12
CA LEU A 389 6.84 2.41 -2.74
C LEU A 389 7.91 1.47 -3.32
N GLY A 390 8.94 2.04 -3.96
CA GLY A 390 10.07 1.28 -4.48
C GLY A 390 10.83 0.55 -3.37
N LEU A 391 11.06 1.22 -2.22
CA LEU A 391 11.70 0.60 -1.04
C LEU A 391 10.86 -0.54 -0.44
N SER A 392 9.54 -0.51 -0.60
CA SER A 392 8.64 -1.60 -0.17
C SER A 392 8.67 -2.82 -1.09
N GLY A 393 9.43 -2.77 -2.19
CA GLY A 393 9.57 -3.85 -3.17
C GLY A 393 8.51 -3.82 -4.29
N TRP A 394 7.66 -2.79 -4.35
CA TRP A 394 6.69 -2.67 -5.44
C TRP A 394 7.34 -2.07 -6.69
N LYS A 395 7.54 -2.91 -7.72
CA LYS A 395 8.11 -2.54 -9.03
C LYS A 395 9.25 -1.51 -8.91
N PRO A 396 10.35 -1.82 -8.20
CA PRO A 396 11.37 -0.84 -7.82
C PRO A 396 12.01 -0.13 -9.03
N GLY A 397 12.16 -0.83 -10.17
CA GLY A 397 12.66 -0.23 -11.41
C GLY A 397 11.73 0.84 -11.99
N GLU A 398 10.41 0.60 -11.93
CA GLU A 398 9.39 1.56 -12.40
C GLU A 398 9.32 2.76 -11.45
N CYS A 399 9.32 2.52 -10.14
CA CYS A 399 9.39 3.58 -9.12
C CYS A 399 10.65 4.45 -9.30
N ALA A 400 11.80 3.84 -9.60
CA ALA A 400 13.04 4.58 -9.85
C ALA A 400 12.95 5.44 -11.12
N ALA A 401 12.42 4.90 -12.22
CA ALA A 401 12.23 5.64 -13.47
C ALA A 401 11.31 6.86 -13.29
N ILE A 402 10.14 6.66 -12.67
CA ILE A 402 9.20 7.73 -12.35
C ILE A 402 9.85 8.78 -11.43
N GLY A 403 10.57 8.33 -10.40
CA GLY A 403 11.27 9.24 -9.48
C GLY A 403 12.33 10.10 -10.19
N SER A 404 13.09 9.52 -11.13
CA SER A 404 14.06 10.25 -11.95
C SER A 404 13.39 11.24 -12.90
N GLU A 405 12.30 10.86 -13.56
CA GLU A 405 11.51 11.74 -14.44
C GLU A 405 10.96 12.94 -13.67
N LEU A 406 10.29 12.70 -12.53
CA LEU A 406 9.75 13.77 -11.67
C LEU A 406 10.84 14.71 -11.16
N THR A 407 12.01 14.17 -10.79
CA THR A 407 13.16 14.99 -10.36
C THR A 407 13.68 15.86 -11.51
N ALA A 408 13.79 15.30 -12.72
CA ALA A 408 14.18 16.06 -13.90
C ALA A 408 13.20 17.20 -14.21
N TRP A 409 11.88 16.98 -14.04
CA TRP A 409 10.87 18.02 -14.21
C TRP A 409 10.92 19.09 -13.13
N GLN A 410 11.26 18.71 -11.90
CA GLN A 410 11.51 19.64 -10.79
C GLN A 410 12.75 20.52 -11.06
N GLU A 411 13.86 19.95 -11.55
CA GLU A 411 15.12 20.65 -11.77
C GLU A 411 15.14 21.53 -13.03
N LYS A 412 14.55 21.05 -14.14
CA LYS A 412 14.55 21.75 -15.43
C LYS A 412 13.82 23.10 -15.36
N GLY A 413 12.84 23.24 -14.46
CA GLY A 413 12.04 24.46 -14.31
C GLY A 413 11.18 24.78 -15.55
N LEU A 414 10.57 25.97 -15.55
CA LEU A 414 9.72 26.45 -16.64
C LEU A 414 10.54 27.28 -17.64
N LEU A 415 10.69 26.79 -18.86
CA LEU A 415 11.29 27.54 -19.97
C LEU A 415 10.23 28.40 -20.66
N ASP A 416 10.65 29.56 -21.20
CA ASP A 416 9.76 30.45 -21.95
C ASP A 416 9.34 29.88 -23.30
N LYS A 417 10.24 29.13 -23.95
CA LYS A 417 9.98 28.38 -25.18
C LYS A 417 10.81 27.11 -25.18
N GLU A 418 10.25 26.04 -25.73
CA GLU A 418 11.01 24.83 -26.03
C GLU A 418 10.77 24.48 -27.51
N GLY A 419 11.71 24.91 -28.37
CA GLY A 419 11.51 24.92 -29.82
C GLY A 419 10.56 26.05 -30.25
N SER A 420 9.55 25.71 -31.06
CA SER A 420 8.52 26.64 -31.54
C SER A 420 7.31 26.78 -30.61
N GLU A 421 7.22 25.92 -29.60
CA GLU A 421 6.06 25.77 -28.71
C GLU A 421 6.28 26.49 -27.38
N ASP A 422 5.17 26.76 -26.68
CA ASP A 422 5.20 27.30 -25.32
C ASP A 422 5.86 26.30 -24.36
N GLY A 423 6.96 26.73 -23.73
CA GLY A 423 7.75 25.87 -22.84
C GLY A 423 6.97 25.44 -21.60
N LYS A 424 6.01 26.26 -21.15
CA LYS A 424 5.11 25.89 -20.03
C LYS A 424 4.17 24.75 -20.43
N ARG A 425 3.54 24.86 -21.60
CA ARG A 425 2.68 23.80 -22.15
C ARG A 425 3.44 22.49 -22.30
N ILE A 426 4.66 22.53 -22.84
CA ILE A 426 5.49 21.31 -22.98
C ILE A 426 5.85 20.71 -21.62
N TRP A 427 6.27 21.54 -20.66
CA TRP A 427 6.58 21.08 -19.30
C TRP A 427 5.37 20.41 -18.65
N ALA A 428 4.20 21.06 -18.74
CA ALA A 428 2.96 20.54 -18.17
C ALA A 428 2.50 19.23 -18.83
N LEU A 429 2.64 19.09 -20.16
CA LEU A 429 2.34 17.83 -20.87
C LEU A 429 3.27 16.69 -20.45
N ARG A 430 4.58 16.95 -20.30
CA ARG A 430 5.54 15.93 -19.83
C ARG A 430 5.28 15.52 -18.38
N LEU A 431 4.96 16.50 -17.54
CA LEU A 431 4.57 16.23 -16.16
C LEU A 431 3.28 15.40 -16.13
N LYS A 432 2.25 15.76 -16.91
CA LYS A 432 1.00 14.99 -17.06
C LYS A 432 1.31 13.53 -17.38
N ALA A 433 2.10 13.26 -18.42
CA ALA A 433 2.45 11.90 -18.82
C ALA A 433 3.15 11.09 -17.70
N THR A 434 4.02 11.73 -16.92
CA THR A 434 4.70 11.10 -15.77
C THR A 434 3.73 10.83 -14.61
N LEU A 435 2.80 11.75 -14.37
CA LEU A 435 1.74 11.58 -13.37
C LEU A 435 0.76 10.47 -13.77
N ASP A 436 0.33 10.38 -15.03
CA ASP A 436 -0.55 9.31 -15.51
C ASP A 436 0.14 7.94 -15.42
N ARG A 437 1.46 7.88 -15.65
CA ARG A 437 2.29 6.70 -15.38
C ARG A 437 2.32 6.35 -13.88
N THR A 438 2.46 7.35 -13.01
CA THR A 438 2.41 7.18 -11.55
C THR A 438 1.04 6.67 -11.09
N ARG A 439 -0.05 7.17 -11.66
CA ARG A 439 -1.42 6.72 -11.36
C ARG A 439 -1.59 5.23 -11.72
N ARG A 440 -1.18 4.82 -12.92
CA ARG A 440 -1.22 3.41 -13.35
C ARG A 440 -0.44 2.49 -12.40
N LEU A 441 0.75 2.90 -11.97
CA LEU A 441 1.53 2.17 -10.96
C LEU A 441 0.75 1.95 -9.65
N THR A 442 -0.04 2.95 -9.21
CA THR A 442 -0.87 2.83 -7.99
C THR A 442 -2.15 2.00 -8.19
N GLU A 443 -2.72 2.03 -9.39
CA GLU A 443 -3.89 1.23 -9.76
C GLU A 443 -3.53 -0.25 -9.85
N GLU A 444 -2.45 -0.61 -10.52
CA GLU A 444 -1.97 -2.00 -10.64
C GLU A 444 -1.75 -2.66 -9.28
N TYR A 445 -1.25 -1.91 -8.31
CA TYR A 445 -1.08 -2.38 -6.94
C TYR A 445 -2.43 -2.62 -6.26
N SER A 446 -3.36 -1.67 -6.43
CA SER A 446 -4.69 -1.75 -5.83
C SER A 446 -5.44 -2.95 -6.39
N ASP A 447 -5.33 -3.19 -7.69
CA ASP A 447 -5.85 -4.35 -8.40
C ASP A 447 -5.22 -5.65 -7.90
N ALA A 448 -3.89 -5.68 -7.72
CA ALA A 448 -3.21 -6.84 -7.15
C ALA A 448 -3.77 -7.20 -5.77
N LEU A 449 -3.95 -6.23 -4.87
CA LEU A 449 -4.56 -6.50 -3.56
C LEU A 449 -6.03 -6.94 -3.65
N LEU A 450 -6.80 -6.33 -4.55
CA LEU A 450 -8.21 -6.68 -4.78
C LEU A 450 -8.39 -8.09 -5.37
N GLN A 451 -7.41 -8.59 -6.11
CA GLN A 451 -7.41 -9.95 -6.62
C GLN A 451 -7.10 -10.99 -5.52
N ILE A 452 -6.25 -10.62 -4.56
CA ILE A 452 -5.68 -11.52 -3.56
C ILE A 452 -6.60 -11.70 -2.34
N PHE A 453 -7.01 -10.61 -1.69
CA PHE A 453 -7.60 -10.67 -0.34
C PHE A 453 -9.11 -10.89 -0.27
N PRO A 454 -9.98 -10.15 -1.00
CA PRO A 454 -11.42 -10.09 -0.69
C PRO A 454 -12.10 -11.47 -0.66
N LYS A 455 -11.85 -12.29 -1.69
CA LYS A 455 -12.44 -13.63 -1.79
C LYS A 455 -11.94 -14.57 -0.68
N LYS A 456 -10.62 -14.55 -0.40
CA LYS A 456 -10.02 -15.42 0.61
C LYS A 456 -10.44 -15.02 2.03
N VAL A 457 -10.54 -13.72 2.31
CA VAL A 457 -11.04 -13.16 3.57
C VAL A 457 -12.50 -13.57 3.82
N GLN A 458 -13.38 -13.43 2.83
CA GLN A 458 -14.78 -13.84 2.98
C GLN A 458 -14.90 -15.34 3.24
N MET A 459 -14.15 -16.15 2.47
CA MET A 459 -14.11 -17.59 2.60
C MET A 459 -13.63 -18.04 3.98
N LEU A 460 -12.45 -17.57 4.42
CA LEU A 460 -11.89 -17.91 5.73
C LEU A 460 -12.73 -17.34 6.88
N GLY A 461 -13.31 -16.16 6.70
CA GLY A 461 -14.13 -15.50 7.73
C GLY A 461 -15.39 -16.31 8.03
N LYS A 462 -16.07 -16.78 6.97
CA LYS A 462 -17.19 -17.71 7.11
C LYS A 462 -16.74 -19.03 7.76
N ALA A 463 -15.63 -19.59 7.29
CA ALA A 463 -15.14 -20.88 7.75
C ALA A 463 -14.70 -20.92 9.22
N LEU A 464 -14.11 -19.83 9.73
CA LEU A 464 -13.61 -19.71 11.10
C LEU A 464 -14.64 -19.11 12.07
N GLY A 465 -15.86 -18.82 11.59
CA GLY A 465 -16.95 -18.26 12.38
C GLY A 465 -16.76 -16.79 12.77
N ILE A 466 -16.02 -16.03 11.97
CA ILE A 466 -15.79 -14.59 12.22
C ILE A 466 -17.06 -13.81 11.87
N PRO A 467 -17.51 -12.86 12.72
CA PRO A 467 -18.69 -12.06 12.45
C PRO A 467 -18.61 -11.34 11.10
N GLU A 468 -19.69 -11.35 10.31
CA GLU A 468 -19.72 -10.73 8.98
C GLU A 468 -19.31 -9.25 8.99
N ASN A 469 -19.68 -8.51 10.04
CA ASN A 469 -19.25 -7.12 10.18
C ASN A 469 -17.74 -7.02 10.29
N SER A 470 -17.09 -7.89 11.07
CA SER A 470 -15.63 -7.91 11.21
C SER A 470 -14.93 -8.39 9.93
N VAL A 471 -15.53 -9.32 9.19
CA VAL A 471 -15.04 -9.75 7.86
C VAL A 471 -15.15 -8.58 6.87
N ARG A 472 -16.26 -7.84 6.89
CA ARG A 472 -16.46 -6.65 6.06
C ARG A 472 -15.50 -5.54 6.45
N THR A 473 -15.35 -5.23 7.73
CA THR A 473 -14.39 -4.25 8.24
C THR A 473 -12.96 -4.66 7.91
N TYR A 474 -12.60 -5.94 7.97
CA TYR A 474 -11.30 -6.43 7.53
C TYR A 474 -11.13 -6.23 6.02
N ALA A 475 -12.11 -6.64 5.21
CA ALA A 475 -12.06 -6.45 3.77
C ALA A 475 -11.99 -4.94 3.42
N GLU A 476 -12.77 -4.08 4.07
CA GLU A 476 -12.73 -2.63 3.91
C GLU A 476 -11.44 -2.01 4.46
N ALA A 477 -10.83 -2.54 5.52
CA ALA A 477 -9.53 -2.12 6.02
C ALA A 477 -8.41 -2.48 5.04
N GLU A 478 -8.45 -3.71 4.52
CA GLU A 478 -7.56 -4.19 3.47
C GLU A 478 -7.80 -3.50 2.12
N ILE A 479 -9.01 -2.97 1.86
CA ILE A 479 -9.42 -2.34 0.59
C ILE A 479 -9.45 -0.79 0.63
N ARG A 480 -9.63 -0.14 1.78
CA ARG A 480 -10.05 1.28 1.84
C ARG A 480 -9.39 2.12 2.95
N ALA A 481 -8.19 1.74 3.41
CA ALA A 481 -7.32 2.56 4.26
C ALA A 481 -7.68 2.69 5.76
N GLY A 482 -8.60 1.87 6.30
CA GLY A 482 -8.84 1.76 7.75
C GLY A 482 -7.90 0.76 8.41
N TYR A 483 -7.32 1.12 9.57
CA TYR A 483 -6.66 0.26 10.58
C TYR A 483 -6.17 -1.14 10.14
N GLY A 484 -4.88 -1.25 9.75
CA GLY A 484 -4.20 -2.55 9.77
C GLY A 484 -3.10 -2.81 8.73
N ASN A 485 -3.00 -2.00 7.67
CA ASN A 485 -2.12 -2.33 6.54
C ASN A 485 -1.27 -1.15 6.06
N ILE A 486 0.04 -1.33 6.14
CA ILE A 486 1.09 -0.31 6.06
C ILE A 486 1.40 0.10 4.62
N ILE A 487 1.46 -0.87 3.71
CA ILE A 487 1.86 -0.64 2.31
C ILE A 487 0.73 0.01 1.50
N ARG A 488 -0.53 -0.38 1.75
CA ARG A 488 -1.70 0.25 1.08
C ARG A 488 -1.91 1.70 1.54
N ARG A 489 -1.44 2.06 2.73
CA ARG A 489 -1.57 3.43 3.24
C ARG A 489 -0.69 4.40 2.47
N VAL A 490 0.57 4.07 2.24
CA VAL A 490 1.50 4.91 1.46
C VAL A 490 0.99 5.05 0.03
N ILE A 491 0.55 3.96 -0.60
CA ILE A 491 0.09 4.03 -1.99
C ILE A 491 -1.17 4.87 -2.18
N PHE A 492 -2.09 4.83 -1.21
CA PHE A 492 -3.27 5.67 -1.23
C PHE A 492 -2.89 7.16 -1.17
N GLN A 493 -1.90 7.52 -0.33
CA GLN A 493 -1.42 8.91 -0.28
C GLN A 493 -0.67 9.31 -1.56
N VAL A 494 0.09 8.40 -2.17
CA VAL A 494 0.73 8.64 -3.48
C VAL A 494 -0.32 8.87 -4.57
N SER A 495 -1.36 8.04 -4.64
CA SER A 495 -2.46 8.21 -5.60
C SER A 495 -3.24 9.51 -5.35
N LYS A 496 -3.48 9.88 -4.08
CA LYS A 496 -4.13 11.16 -3.72
C LYS A 496 -3.28 12.38 -4.14
N LEU A 497 -1.97 12.37 -3.86
CA LEU A 497 -1.04 13.41 -4.30
C LEU A 497 -0.94 13.46 -5.84
N CYS A 498 -0.92 12.31 -6.50
CA CYS A 498 -0.91 12.23 -7.95
C CYS A 498 -2.18 12.84 -8.56
N THR A 499 -3.35 12.50 -8.03
CA THR A 499 -4.65 13.04 -8.45
C THR A 499 -4.70 14.56 -8.26
N PHE A 500 -4.24 15.04 -7.10
CA PHE A 500 -4.11 16.46 -6.81
C PHE A 500 -3.25 17.19 -7.86
N LEU A 501 -2.07 16.63 -8.18
CA LEU A 501 -1.17 17.22 -9.18
C LEU A 501 -1.73 17.12 -10.60
N LEU A 502 -2.40 16.03 -10.96
CA LEU A 502 -3.07 15.87 -12.26
C LEU A 502 -4.15 16.92 -12.45
N LYS A 503 -5.00 17.16 -11.43
CA LYS A 503 -6.03 18.21 -11.47
C LYS A 503 -5.39 19.58 -11.68
N ALA A 504 -4.31 19.90 -10.95
CA ALA A 504 -3.59 21.16 -11.12
C ALA A 504 -2.96 21.33 -12.52
N VAL A 505 -2.32 20.28 -13.06
CA VAL A 505 -1.68 20.31 -14.39
C VAL A 505 -2.72 20.48 -15.49
N ARG A 506 -3.87 19.81 -15.37
CA ARG A 506 -5.00 19.91 -16.32
C ARG A 506 -5.58 21.33 -16.35
N THR A 507 -5.82 21.91 -15.17
CA THR A 507 -6.26 23.30 -15.06
C THR A 507 -5.26 24.26 -15.71
N ALA A 508 -3.96 24.06 -15.47
CA ALA A 508 -2.91 24.90 -16.06
C ALA A 508 -2.79 24.75 -17.59
N LEU A 509 -3.12 23.58 -18.15
CA LEU A 509 -3.17 23.34 -19.59
C LEU A 509 -4.45 23.88 -20.25
N GLY A 510 -5.40 24.43 -19.47
CA GLY A 510 -6.74 24.77 -19.94
C GLY A 510 -7.56 23.55 -20.39
N SER A 511 -7.04 22.35 -20.11
CA SER A 511 -7.67 21.08 -20.46
C SER A 511 -8.56 20.72 -19.28
N GLN A 512 -9.85 21.03 -19.34
CA GLN A 512 -10.82 20.81 -18.26
C GLN A 512 -11.11 19.30 -18.04
N GLY A 513 -10.10 18.45 -17.89
CA GLY A 513 -10.25 17.00 -17.76
C GLY A 513 -10.44 16.24 -19.07
N TRP A 514 -10.34 16.92 -20.22
CA TRP A 514 -10.52 16.34 -21.54
C TRP A 514 -9.20 16.15 -22.30
N ASP A 515 -9.06 15.01 -22.97
CA ASP A 515 -8.04 14.80 -24.00
C ASP A 515 -8.74 14.63 -25.36
N VAL A 516 -8.25 15.33 -26.38
CA VAL A 516 -8.85 15.30 -27.72
C VAL A 516 -7.99 14.43 -28.62
N LEU A 517 -8.43 13.19 -28.86
CA LEU A 517 -7.76 12.28 -29.78
C LEU A 517 -8.06 12.67 -31.23
N VAL A 518 -9.33 12.94 -31.53
CA VAL A 518 -9.80 13.29 -32.88
C VAL A 518 -10.72 14.50 -32.78
N PRO A 519 -10.25 15.69 -33.21
CA PRO A 519 -11.03 16.91 -33.11
C PRO A 519 -12.20 16.93 -34.12
N GLY A 520 -13.26 17.62 -33.78
CA GLY A 520 -14.43 17.84 -34.64
C GLY A 520 -15.65 18.29 -33.86
N SER A 521 -16.76 18.52 -34.57
CA SER A 521 -18.04 18.92 -33.98
C SER A 521 -19.12 17.96 -34.44
N VAL A 522 -19.80 17.31 -33.48
CA VAL A 522 -20.84 16.31 -33.75
C VAL A 522 -22.02 16.50 -32.81
N SER A 523 -23.18 16.01 -33.22
CA SER A 523 -24.38 16.01 -32.39
C SER A 523 -25.02 14.64 -32.45
N GLY A 524 -25.59 14.20 -31.33
CA GLY A 524 -26.22 12.90 -31.22
C GLY A 524 -26.77 12.63 -29.84
N THR A 525 -27.55 11.56 -29.73
CA THR A 525 -28.03 11.07 -28.43
C THR A 525 -26.85 10.46 -27.67
N LEU A 526 -26.66 10.88 -26.42
CA LEU A 526 -25.61 10.35 -25.55
C LEU A 526 -26.03 8.98 -25.01
N VAL A 527 -25.26 7.92 -25.30
CA VAL A 527 -25.55 6.54 -24.86
C VAL A 527 -24.36 5.99 -24.11
N GLN A 528 -24.57 5.48 -22.89
CA GLN A 528 -23.51 4.86 -22.08
C GLN A 528 -23.42 3.36 -22.34
N VAL A 529 -22.20 2.86 -22.50
CA VAL A 529 -21.87 1.43 -22.61
C VAL A 529 -20.63 1.10 -21.78
N GLU A 530 -20.53 -0.16 -21.35
CA GLU A 530 -19.38 -0.62 -20.55
C GLU A 530 -18.11 -0.77 -21.41
N THR A 531 -18.24 -1.42 -22.58
CA THR A 531 -17.16 -1.68 -23.55
C THR A 531 -17.71 -1.61 -24.98
N ILE A 532 -16.84 -1.40 -25.98
CA ILE A 532 -17.25 -1.33 -27.40
C ILE A 532 -17.30 -2.76 -27.98
N VAL A 533 -18.43 -3.45 -27.79
CA VAL A 533 -18.67 -4.77 -28.40
C VAL A 533 -19.81 -4.75 -29.44
N PRO A 534 -19.79 -5.64 -30.46
CA PRO A 534 -20.89 -5.75 -31.42
C PRO A 534 -22.23 -6.03 -30.71
N GLY A 535 -23.26 -5.24 -31.00
CA GLY A 535 -24.60 -5.38 -30.39
C GLY A 535 -24.81 -4.58 -29.09
N SER A 536 -23.86 -3.74 -28.67
CA SER A 536 -24.00 -2.88 -27.48
C SER A 536 -25.04 -1.77 -27.60
N LEU A 537 -25.46 -1.43 -28.83
CA LEU A 537 -26.48 -0.41 -29.08
C LEU A 537 -27.88 -1.05 -29.17
N PRO A 538 -28.91 -0.47 -28.52
CA PRO A 538 -30.29 -0.89 -28.70
C PRO A 538 -30.73 -0.79 -30.16
N SER A 539 -31.41 -1.83 -30.67
CA SER A 539 -31.86 -1.92 -32.08
C SER A 539 -32.86 -0.82 -32.49
N SER A 540 -33.37 -0.05 -31.53
CA SER A 540 -34.41 0.98 -31.69
C SER A 540 -33.86 2.40 -31.88
N LEU A 541 -32.54 2.60 -31.87
CA LEU A 541 -31.91 3.93 -32.00
C LEU A 541 -31.65 4.30 -33.47
N GLU A 542 -32.66 4.89 -34.13
CA GLU A 542 -32.54 5.48 -35.46
C GLU A 542 -32.12 6.96 -35.36
N GLY A 543 -30.83 7.23 -35.16
CA GLY A 543 -30.29 8.60 -35.10
C GLY A 543 -28.79 8.64 -34.83
N PRO A 544 -28.12 9.80 -34.98
CA PRO A 544 -26.71 9.95 -34.65
C PRO A 544 -26.50 9.76 -33.15
N VAL A 545 -25.47 9.00 -32.77
CA VAL A 545 -25.18 8.62 -31.38
C VAL A 545 -23.79 9.10 -30.98
N ILE A 546 -23.70 9.69 -29.78
CA ILE A 546 -22.43 9.93 -29.09
C ILE A 546 -22.30 8.82 -28.04
N LEU A 547 -21.32 7.94 -28.21
CA LEU A 547 -21.07 6.84 -27.30
C LEU A 547 -20.21 7.30 -26.13
N MET A 548 -20.69 7.07 -24.92
CA MET A 548 -19.90 7.20 -23.71
C MET A 548 -19.47 5.79 -23.26
N VAL A 549 -18.17 5.55 -23.19
CA VAL A 549 -17.59 4.22 -23.00
C VAL A 549 -16.81 4.20 -21.69
N ASN A 550 -17.11 3.25 -20.81
CA ASN A 550 -16.41 3.15 -19.52
C ASN A 550 -14.98 2.62 -19.68
N LYS A 551 -14.79 1.56 -20.48
CA LYS A 551 -13.48 0.93 -20.72
C LYS A 551 -13.29 0.56 -22.19
N ALA A 552 -12.05 0.65 -22.67
CA ALA A 552 -11.70 0.20 -24.01
C ALA A 552 -10.27 -0.38 -24.05
N GLU A 553 -10.10 -1.49 -24.76
CA GLU A 553 -8.82 -2.23 -24.85
C GLU A 553 -7.89 -1.71 -25.95
N GLY A 554 -8.41 -0.90 -26.88
CA GLY A 554 -7.61 -0.28 -27.94
C GLY A 554 -7.57 -1.02 -29.27
N ASP A 555 -8.05 -2.27 -29.31
CA ASP A 555 -8.19 -3.13 -30.51
C ASP A 555 -9.63 -3.18 -31.06
N GLU A 556 -10.54 -2.38 -30.48
CA GLU A 556 -11.95 -2.33 -30.88
C GLU A 556 -12.16 -1.51 -32.16
N GLU A 557 -13.10 -1.91 -33.01
CA GLU A 557 -13.52 -1.11 -34.17
C GLU A 557 -14.88 -0.45 -33.87
N VAL A 558 -14.90 0.88 -33.77
CA VAL A 558 -16.12 1.68 -33.48
C VAL A 558 -17.22 1.43 -34.52
N THR A 559 -16.84 1.20 -35.78
CA THR A 559 -17.77 0.89 -36.89
C THR A 559 -18.54 -0.41 -36.72
N THR A 560 -18.02 -1.36 -35.93
CA THR A 560 -18.67 -2.64 -35.64
C THR A 560 -19.75 -2.55 -34.56
N ALA A 561 -19.70 -1.51 -33.71
CA ALA A 561 -20.71 -1.27 -32.68
C ALA A 561 -21.98 -0.63 -33.26
N GLY A 562 -21.86 0.20 -34.31
CA GLY A 562 -23.00 0.77 -35.04
C GLY A 562 -22.57 1.81 -36.08
N SER A 563 -23.21 1.83 -37.24
CA SER A 563 -22.88 2.78 -38.33
C SER A 563 -23.34 4.23 -38.06
N ASN A 564 -24.14 4.44 -37.01
CA ASN A 564 -24.73 5.72 -36.62
C ASN A 564 -23.97 6.44 -35.51
N ILE A 565 -22.80 5.92 -35.10
CA ILE A 565 -21.93 6.54 -34.10
C ILE A 565 -21.20 7.72 -34.73
N THR A 566 -21.43 8.91 -34.19
CA THR A 566 -20.82 10.17 -34.66
C THR A 566 -19.76 10.71 -33.72
N GLY A 567 -19.77 10.32 -32.44
CA GLY A 567 -18.76 10.70 -31.46
C GLY A 567 -18.51 9.59 -30.43
N VAL A 568 -17.31 9.57 -29.84
CA VAL A 568 -16.95 8.71 -28.73
C VAL A 568 -16.33 9.56 -27.60
N ILE A 569 -16.88 9.39 -26.40
CA ILE A 569 -16.37 9.90 -25.13
C ILE A 569 -15.91 8.70 -24.32
N LEU A 570 -14.61 8.49 -24.23
CA LEU A 570 -14.05 7.42 -23.42
C LEU A 570 -13.74 7.94 -22.01
N LEU A 571 -14.21 7.23 -21.00
CA LEU A 571 -14.01 7.59 -19.59
C LEU A 571 -12.70 7.02 -19.00
N GLN A 572 -11.82 6.53 -19.87
CA GLN A 572 -10.52 5.96 -19.58
C GLN A 572 -9.48 6.57 -20.53
N GLU A 573 -8.22 6.67 -20.12
CA GLU A 573 -7.13 7.06 -21.02
C GLU A 573 -6.78 5.90 -21.97
N LEU A 574 -6.68 6.19 -23.27
CA LEU A 574 -6.24 5.24 -24.28
C LEU A 574 -4.97 5.78 -24.94
N PRO A 575 -3.91 4.98 -25.13
CA PRO A 575 -2.72 5.42 -25.84
C PRO A 575 -3.09 6.00 -27.21
N HIS A 576 -2.55 7.19 -27.55
CA HIS A 576 -2.85 7.95 -28.78
C HIS A 576 -2.62 7.18 -30.11
N LEU A 577 -2.16 5.93 -30.07
CA LEU A 577 -1.91 5.05 -31.22
C LEU A 577 -3.01 4.01 -31.47
N SER A 578 -4.16 4.13 -30.80
CA SER A 578 -5.29 3.26 -31.09
C SER A 578 -5.99 3.62 -32.40
N HIS A 579 -6.23 2.63 -33.25
CA HIS A 579 -6.97 2.76 -34.51
C HIS A 579 -8.45 3.10 -34.30
N LEU A 580 -8.96 3.14 -33.06
CA LEU A 580 -10.34 3.44 -32.74
C LEU A 580 -10.83 4.79 -33.30
N GLY A 581 -9.93 5.76 -33.52
CA GLY A 581 -10.27 7.14 -33.86
C GLY A 581 -10.38 7.48 -35.35
N GLU A 582 -10.06 6.59 -36.31
CA GLU A 582 -9.70 7.02 -37.67
C GLU A 582 -10.80 7.80 -38.47
N LYS A 583 -12.06 7.88 -38.01
CA LYS A 583 -13.15 8.60 -38.71
C LYS A 583 -14.22 9.29 -37.83
N VAL A 584 -14.09 9.27 -36.50
CA VAL A 584 -15.14 9.71 -35.57
C VAL A 584 -14.54 10.67 -34.55
N VAL A 585 -15.27 11.71 -34.14
CA VAL A 585 -14.80 12.63 -33.08
C VAL A 585 -14.59 11.83 -31.81
N PHE A 586 -13.37 11.85 -31.28
CA PHE A 586 -12.96 10.99 -30.18
C PHE A 586 -12.28 11.83 -29.12
N VAL A 587 -12.86 11.82 -27.92
CA VAL A 587 -12.33 12.51 -26.75
C VAL A 587 -12.26 11.52 -25.59
N THR A 588 -11.29 11.71 -24.70
CA THR A 588 -11.28 11.05 -23.40
C THR A 588 -11.62 12.08 -22.32
N CYS A 589 -12.34 11.66 -21.28
CA CYS A 589 -12.63 12.47 -20.11
C CYS A 589 -12.22 11.69 -18.86
N GLU A 590 -11.33 12.26 -18.06
CA GLU A 590 -10.75 11.58 -16.90
C GLU A 590 -11.04 12.27 -15.57
N ASP A 591 -11.83 13.35 -15.61
CA ASP A 591 -12.22 14.06 -14.40
C ASP A 591 -13.53 13.46 -13.88
N GLU A 592 -13.47 12.76 -12.74
CA GLU A 592 -14.62 12.09 -12.10
C GLU A 592 -15.82 13.02 -11.85
N GLU A 593 -15.58 14.32 -11.58
CA GLU A 593 -16.65 15.30 -11.42
C GLU A 593 -17.33 15.55 -12.79
N GLN A 594 -16.54 15.73 -13.85
CA GLN A 594 -17.06 15.85 -15.21
C GLN A 594 -17.72 14.57 -15.72
N VAL A 595 -17.14 13.40 -15.45
CA VAL A 595 -17.75 12.10 -15.79
C VAL A 595 -19.11 11.96 -15.12
N SER A 596 -19.19 12.28 -13.82
CA SER A 596 -20.45 12.29 -13.07
C SER A 596 -21.46 13.28 -13.66
N ASP A 597 -21.00 14.43 -14.14
CA ASP A 597 -21.86 15.41 -14.79
C ASP A 597 -22.36 14.95 -16.17
N ILE A 598 -21.48 14.41 -17.02
CA ILE A 598 -21.82 13.87 -18.34
C ILE A 598 -22.81 12.70 -18.20
N GLN A 599 -22.64 11.84 -17.20
CA GLN A 599 -23.56 10.74 -16.90
C GLN A 599 -25.00 11.21 -16.60
N LYS A 600 -25.18 12.39 -16.01
CA LYS A 600 -26.52 13.00 -15.80
C LYS A 600 -27.21 13.43 -17.11
N HIS A 601 -26.46 13.47 -18.21
CA HIS A 601 -26.95 13.76 -19.55
C HIS A 601 -27.16 12.52 -20.42
N ALA A 602 -26.96 11.31 -19.88
CA ALA A 602 -27.24 10.07 -20.58
C ALA A 602 -28.69 10.02 -21.10
N GLY A 603 -28.86 9.61 -22.36
CA GLY A 603 -30.15 9.56 -23.05
C GLY A 603 -30.62 10.89 -23.65
N LYS A 604 -29.91 12.01 -23.44
CA LYS A 604 -30.25 13.32 -24.02
C LYS A 604 -29.52 13.56 -25.34
N TYR A 605 -30.07 14.43 -26.19
CA TYR A 605 -29.43 14.87 -27.41
C TYR A 605 -28.42 15.99 -27.11
N MET A 606 -27.15 15.73 -27.40
CA MET A 606 -26.02 16.59 -27.02
C MET A 606 -25.19 16.96 -28.25
N ARG A 607 -24.52 18.11 -28.19
CA ARG A 607 -23.51 18.55 -29.15
C ARG A 607 -22.14 18.51 -28.48
N LEU A 608 -21.23 17.75 -29.10
CA LEU A 608 -19.83 17.60 -28.69
C LEU A 608 -18.95 18.39 -29.67
N GLU A 609 -18.23 19.39 -29.15
CA GLU A 609 -17.21 20.13 -29.88
C GLU A 609 -15.84 19.85 -29.26
N ALA A 610 -14.94 19.28 -30.04
CA ALA A 610 -13.59 18.92 -29.61
C ALA A 610 -12.56 19.66 -30.47
N SER A 611 -11.68 20.42 -29.85
CA SER A 611 -10.59 21.14 -30.51
C SER A 611 -9.28 21.03 -29.73
N SER A 612 -8.18 21.51 -30.30
CA SER A 612 -6.87 21.58 -29.61
C SER A 612 -6.85 22.52 -28.39
N SER A 613 -7.92 23.31 -28.19
CA SER A 613 -8.10 24.23 -27.07
C SER A 613 -9.08 23.73 -26.01
N GLY A 614 -9.76 22.59 -26.21
CA GLY A 614 -10.65 21.99 -25.22
C GLY A 614 -11.86 21.29 -25.83
N VAL A 615 -12.74 20.79 -24.95
CA VAL A 615 -13.99 20.13 -25.31
C VAL A 615 -15.17 20.86 -24.69
N ASN A 616 -16.25 21.02 -25.46
CA ASN A 616 -17.51 21.58 -25.00
C ASN A 616 -18.64 20.59 -25.31
N LEU A 617 -19.39 20.19 -24.27
CA LEU A 617 -20.57 19.34 -24.37
C LEU A 617 -21.80 20.13 -23.94
N SER A 618 -22.70 20.41 -24.88
CA SER A 618 -23.90 21.23 -24.62
C SER A 618 -25.19 20.53 -25.07
N PRO A 619 -26.33 20.74 -24.37
CA PRO A 619 -27.63 20.24 -24.84
C PRO A 619 -28.00 20.91 -26.17
N SER A 620 -28.47 20.12 -27.14
CA SER A 620 -28.96 20.63 -28.42
C SER A 620 -30.43 20.28 -28.61
N SER A 621 -31.23 21.21 -29.14
CA SER A 621 -32.55 20.89 -29.68
C SER A 621 -32.40 20.02 -30.93
N ASN A 622 -33.36 19.12 -31.15
CA ASN A 622 -33.51 18.38 -32.40
C ASN A 622 -33.98 19.34 -33.50
N ASP A 623 -33.13 20.28 -33.93
CA ASP A 623 -33.36 20.95 -35.21
C ASP A 623 -32.85 20.04 -36.32
N ARG A 624 -33.78 19.53 -37.11
CA ARG A 624 -33.52 18.69 -38.29
C ARG A 624 -32.83 19.44 -39.43
N ASP A 625 -32.44 20.70 -39.25
CA ASP A 625 -31.91 21.54 -40.32
C ASP A 625 -30.54 22.14 -39.98
N ALA A 626 -29.47 21.38 -40.23
CA ALA A 626 -28.14 21.94 -40.55
C ALA A 626 -27.25 20.94 -41.30
N VAL A 627 -27.77 20.27 -42.34
CA VAL A 627 -26.94 19.69 -43.40
C VAL A 627 -26.65 20.79 -44.41
N SER A 628 -25.60 21.58 -44.18
CA SER A 628 -24.94 22.37 -45.22
C SER A 628 -23.72 23.05 -44.61
N PHE A 629 -22.52 22.54 -44.88
CA PHE A 629 -21.32 23.31 -45.27
C PHE A 629 -20.14 22.33 -45.51
N LYS A 630 -20.33 21.37 -46.43
CA LYS A 630 -19.22 20.72 -47.14
C LYS A 630 -18.95 21.47 -48.44
N LYS A 631 -18.34 22.65 -48.35
CA LYS A 631 -17.59 23.22 -49.47
C LYS A 631 -16.64 24.29 -48.93
N ASN A 632 -15.35 23.98 -49.07
CA ASN A 632 -14.15 24.82 -48.88
C ASN A 632 -13.26 24.37 -47.72
N LEU A 633 -12.56 23.24 -47.91
CA LEU A 633 -11.14 23.10 -47.53
C LEU A 633 -10.43 21.90 -48.20
N LEU A 634 -11.00 21.34 -49.27
CA LEU A 634 -10.28 20.47 -50.21
C LEU A 634 -9.48 21.33 -51.20
N ARG A 635 -8.48 22.07 -50.71
CA ARG A 635 -7.38 22.55 -51.57
C ARG A 635 -6.16 22.94 -50.75
N ASN A 636 -5.38 21.94 -50.36
CA ASN A 636 -3.92 21.86 -50.55
C ASN A 636 -3.32 20.80 -49.62
N GLY A 637 -2.46 19.93 -50.16
CA GLY A 637 -1.59 19.05 -49.37
C GLY A 637 -1.87 17.56 -49.53
N SER A 638 -1.75 17.04 -50.75
CA SER A 638 -1.57 15.61 -51.01
C SER A 638 -0.21 15.15 -50.48
N SER A 639 -0.18 14.20 -49.55
CA SER A 639 0.71 13.03 -49.61
C SER A 639 0.32 11.99 -48.54
N ALA A 640 -0.61 11.08 -48.85
CA ALA A 640 -0.81 9.86 -48.09
C ALA A 640 -0.79 8.67 -49.06
N ALA A 641 0.06 7.71 -48.78
CA ALA A 641 0.38 6.57 -49.62
C ALA A 641 -0.83 5.67 -49.88
N LYS A 642 -0.92 5.14 -51.09
CA LYS A 642 -1.91 4.14 -51.50
C LYS A 642 -1.80 2.88 -50.61
N GLY A 643 -2.84 2.59 -49.84
CA GLY A 643 -3.01 1.27 -49.22
C GLY A 643 -3.21 0.21 -50.29
N VAL A 644 -2.33 -0.78 -50.32
CA VAL A 644 -2.43 -1.95 -51.20
C VAL A 644 -3.25 -3.01 -50.49
N ALA A 645 -4.30 -3.49 -51.16
CA ALA A 645 -5.12 -4.60 -50.71
C ALA A 645 -4.29 -5.90 -50.67
N VAL A 646 -4.26 -6.57 -49.52
CA VAL A 646 -3.69 -7.91 -49.37
C VAL A 646 -4.62 -8.89 -50.09
N LYS A 647 -4.13 -9.53 -51.16
CA LYS A 647 -4.83 -10.64 -51.81
C LYS A 647 -4.84 -11.82 -50.84
N GLY A 648 -6.02 -12.16 -50.34
CA GLY A 648 -6.25 -13.40 -49.61
C GLY A 648 -5.90 -14.59 -50.50
N ASN A 649 -4.95 -15.41 -50.05
CA ASN A 649 -4.83 -16.79 -50.50
C ASN A 649 -4.59 -17.69 -49.29
N SER A 650 -5.42 -18.72 -49.25
CA SER A 650 -5.57 -19.73 -48.21
C SER A 650 -4.36 -20.65 -48.11
N SER A 651 -3.49 -20.39 -47.14
CA SER A 651 -2.67 -21.38 -46.42
C SER A 651 -1.89 -20.63 -45.33
N LEU A 652 -2.18 -20.89 -44.05
CA LEU A 652 -1.44 -20.32 -42.90
C LEU A 652 0.01 -20.80 -42.95
N ARG A 653 0.88 -19.99 -43.54
CA ARG A 653 2.33 -20.21 -43.57
C ARG A 653 2.93 -19.37 -42.44
N LEU A 654 3.54 -20.00 -41.45
CA LEU A 654 4.34 -19.32 -40.44
C LEU A 654 5.57 -18.70 -41.11
N ILE A 655 5.70 -17.38 -41.03
CA ILE A 655 6.83 -16.63 -41.60
C ILE A 655 7.72 -16.18 -40.43
N PRO A 656 9.03 -16.47 -40.44
CA PRO A 656 9.97 -15.94 -39.47
C PRO A 656 9.95 -14.41 -39.44
N LEU A 657 10.05 -13.79 -38.26
CA LEU A 657 9.93 -12.34 -38.10
C LEU A 657 10.92 -11.54 -38.98
N ALA A 658 12.12 -12.08 -39.23
CA ALA A 658 13.12 -11.46 -40.09
C ALA A 658 12.69 -11.35 -41.57
N GLU A 659 11.77 -12.19 -42.02
CA GLU A 659 11.26 -12.23 -43.39
C GLU A 659 9.87 -11.58 -43.52
N ALA A 660 9.35 -11.03 -42.41
CA ALA A 660 8.06 -10.37 -42.40
C ALA A 660 8.13 -9.03 -43.15
N ASP A 661 7.33 -8.89 -44.20
CA ASP A 661 7.16 -7.65 -44.96
C ASP A 661 5.71 -7.14 -44.92
N VAL A 662 5.50 -5.93 -45.45
CA VAL A 662 4.20 -5.24 -45.39
C VAL A 662 3.13 -6.00 -46.17
N LEU A 663 3.51 -6.71 -47.24
CA LEU A 663 2.58 -7.42 -48.13
C LEU A 663 2.18 -8.79 -47.59
N THR A 664 3.06 -9.42 -46.81
CA THR A 664 2.88 -10.78 -46.26
C THR A 664 2.34 -10.78 -44.84
N SER A 665 2.73 -9.82 -44.02
CA SER A 665 2.51 -9.84 -42.56
C SER A 665 1.97 -8.51 -42.00
N GLY A 666 1.73 -7.52 -42.86
CA GLY A 666 1.25 -6.20 -42.48
C GLY A 666 2.34 -5.26 -41.94
N ALA A 667 1.99 -3.99 -41.79
CA ALA A 667 2.95 -2.92 -41.48
C ALA A 667 3.62 -3.06 -40.10
N LYS A 668 2.90 -3.60 -39.10
CA LYS A 668 3.43 -3.79 -37.73
C LYS A 668 4.52 -4.86 -37.70
N ALA A 669 4.27 -6.04 -38.26
CA ALA A 669 5.26 -7.11 -38.33
C ALA A 669 6.50 -6.71 -39.16
N ALA A 670 6.29 -5.97 -40.26
CA ALA A 670 7.38 -5.43 -41.06
C ALA A 670 8.23 -4.38 -40.32
N ALA A 671 7.62 -3.56 -39.45
CA ALA A 671 8.34 -2.62 -38.59
C ALA A 671 9.15 -3.36 -37.52
N CYS A 672 8.56 -4.39 -36.88
CA CYS A 672 9.27 -5.26 -35.94
C CYS A 672 10.45 -6.00 -36.59
N SER A 673 10.32 -6.46 -37.85
CA SER A 673 11.43 -7.03 -38.62
C SER A 673 12.59 -6.06 -38.80
N ARG A 674 12.29 -4.79 -39.12
CA ARG A 674 13.31 -3.73 -39.25
C ARG A 674 13.98 -3.42 -37.92
N LEU A 675 13.22 -3.36 -36.82
CA LEU A 675 13.77 -3.17 -35.48
C LEU A 675 14.68 -4.32 -35.06
N ALA A 676 14.28 -5.56 -35.34
CA ALA A 676 15.11 -6.74 -35.11
C ALA A 676 16.41 -6.70 -35.94
N SER A 677 16.33 -6.27 -37.20
CA SER A 677 17.50 -6.10 -38.08
C SER A 677 18.45 -5.01 -37.57
N LEU A 678 17.91 -3.88 -37.08
CA LEU A 678 18.70 -2.79 -36.50
C LEU A 678 19.36 -3.20 -35.17
N ALA A 679 18.67 -3.96 -34.33
CA ALA A 679 19.21 -4.50 -33.08
C ALA A 679 20.31 -5.56 -33.33
N ALA A 680 20.19 -6.35 -34.40
CA ALA A 680 21.25 -7.27 -34.82
C ALA A 680 22.48 -6.52 -35.34
N ALA A 681 22.27 -5.43 -36.10
CA ALA A 681 23.34 -4.58 -36.62
C ALA A 681 24.04 -3.74 -35.55
N SER A 682 23.42 -3.49 -34.39
CA SER A 682 24.07 -2.80 -33.26
C SER A 682 24.97 -3.69 -32.39
N ASN A 683 24.93 -5.01 -32.62
CA ASN A 683 25.76 -6.01 -31.92
C ASN A 683 26.99 -6.46 -32.75
N THR A 684 27.23 -5.83 -33.89
CA THR A 684 28.49 -5.87 -34.66
C THR A 684 29.16 -4.51 -34.61
#